data_AF-A0A5J4UV19-F1
#
_entry.id   AF-A0A5J4UV19-F1
#
_cell.length_a   1.000
_cell.length_b   1.000
_cell.length_c   1.000
_cell.angle_alpha   90.00
_cell.angle_beta   90.00
_cell.angle_gamma   90.00
#
_symmetry.space_group_name_H-M   'P 1'
#
loop_
_entity.id
_entity.type
_entity.pdbx_description
1 polymer ?
#
loop_
_entity_poly.entity_id
_entity_poly.type
_entity_poly.pdbx_seq_one_letter_code
_entity_poly.pdbx_strand_id
1 'polypeptide(L)'
;MSKGQQSMTQYSTGAKSGSSSVSASLKKKQKLKKKRNVQGAHIISAQNAQDLIPWFLQIVIGCMAIIITIEIITYVLVTVNFTKCKNSVTAINYCTSLMITFIDIHTYTKYLTLRNKADDDASIEEGVEFIPQLSVIKQVQNESAVNAKQYQEEVYRITTNKDIFNMFEKEDLNQVLIIAKKGDSGYDLINMWTLPINMLELITDISNIARDIGGQYWQSDEDRAVNWEYYLTCNIPVTAIEGAKRLALEYSQDARNSSFQSIIIASILGAAALFTPTIINLIQFVFTVRRLKKERHEIFLKLVTNSKHDYLLLKKRLDDIEKEIIDQDQDINQIQQLSDTNLKGNNVKLSGNDIENINEDEDLLIGFFLILAPPLIFTIIAIVASLTVIEYNNAIFLAGYRTTMLSMTQLFIIMIIQPSNEEVLGKWPNFQTSISTNPVWGDLSHFTQNSTAQMELLNKVMTFTVKLNSLVLYGREVEVEIDNDKEIDQQQQQQIDKASQEDEQKTDEQQKSDEKKKKKIICETGDEMIDSLSTQRTIYKGAKTEELQYSPTDIFINRDSDQNQTHRVYSIVGQFDGIEALFGLFMNSAQIILELLRTGQQVTISNPAVQDTATLLIYDLKGGLHFYREAIVNQQTQTMQSLTALLIAFFIIAILSTFLGYLRFLVPT
;
A
#
# COMPACT_ATOMS: atom_id res chain seq x y z
N MET A 1 -39.07 32.97 -50.68
CA MET A 1 -39.01 33.99 -51.76
C MET A 1 -37.64 34.65 -51.66
N SER A 2 -36.88 35.01 -52.70
CA SER A 2 -36.97 34.88 -54.18
C SER A 2 -35.52 34.59 -54.68
N LYS A 3 -35.20 33.77 -55.68
CA LYS A 3 -35.45 33.79 -57.15
C LYS A 3 -34.98 35.07 -57.88
N GLY A 4 -34.25 34.87 -58.99
CA GLY A 4 -33.58 35.87 -59.86
C GLY A 4 -32.06 35.73 -59.78
N GLN A 5 -31.26 35.38 -60.82
CA GLN A 5 -31.45 35.10 -62.26
C GLN A 5 -31.59 36.31 -63.20
N GLN A 6 -30.46 36.78 -63.76
CA GLN A 6 -30.20 37.46 -65.05
C GLN A 6 -28.66 37.59 -65.18
N SER A 7 -27.91 37.44 -66.29
CA SER A 7 -28.09 37.35 -67.76
C SER A 7 -28.07 38.67 -68.56
N MET A 8 -26.94 38.95 -69.24
CA MET A 8 -26.77 39.96 -70.30
C MET A 8 -25.67 39.53 -71.31
N THR A 9 -26.06 39.39 -72.59
CA THR A 9 -25.44 39.88 -73.86
C THR A 9 -23.90 39.84 -74.06
N GLN A 10 -23.34 39.22 -75.10
CA GLN A 10 -23.40 39.53 -76.57
C GLN A 10 -22.77 40.90 -76.92
N TYR A 11 -22.06 41.12 -78.06
CA TYR A 11 -21.98 40.43 -79.37
C TYR A 11 -20.53 39.92 -79.68
N SER A 12 -19.97 39.68 -80.89
CA SER A 12 -20.29 40.03 -82.30
C SER A 12 -19.64 39.11 -83.38
N THR A 13 -19.51 39.61 -84.62
CA THR A 13 -19.02 39.03 -85.89
C THR A 13 -17.48 38.92 -86.00
N GLY A 14 -16.85 38.14 -86.91
CA GLY A 14 -17.36 37.21 -87.95
C GLY A 14 -16.67 37.38 -89.32
N ALA A 15 -15.97 36.35 -89.84
CA ALA A 15 -15.33 36.35 -91.18
C ALA A 15 -15.15 34.91 -91.76
N LYS A 16 -14.95 34.76 -93.09
CA LYS A 16 -14.79 33.46 -93.81
C LYS A 16 -13.61 33.45 -94.80
N SER A 17 -12.67 32.50 -94.63
CA SER A 17 -11.78 31.89 -95.65
C SER A 17 -10.64 31.14 -94.94
N GLY A 18 -10.05 30.02 -95.41
CA GLY A 18 -10.33 29.16 -96.56
C GLY A 18 -9.22 28.09 -96.75
N SER A 19 -9.55 26.95 -97.39
CA SER A 19 -8.64 25.92 -97.97
C SER A 19 -7.63 25.09 -97.12
N SER A 20 -7.66 23.78 -97.37
CA SER A 20 -6.54 22.79 -97.51
C SER A 20 -5.62 22.37 -96.34
N SER A 21 -5.84 21.14 -95.86
CA SER A 21 -4.90 20.03 -95.52
C SER A 21 -5.46 19.24 -94.31
N VAL A 22 -5.91 17.98 -94.42
CA VAL A 22 -5.23 16.69 -94.73
C VAL A 22 -4.28 16.22 -93.60
N SER A 23 -4.39 14.94 -93.20
CA SER A 23 -3.54 14.18 -92.24
C SER A 23 -3.76 14.29 -90.70
N ALA A 24 -4.97 14.62 -90.21
CA ALA A 24 -5.24 14.72 -88.75
C ALA A 24 -6.07 13.58 -88.10
N SER A 25 -6.48 12.53 -88.84
CA SER A 25 -7.58 11.64 -88.43
C SER A 25 -7.20 10.34 -87.67
N LEU A 26 -5.92 9.92 -87.65
CA LEU A 26 -5.54 8.60 -87.10
C LEU A 26 -4.95 8.62 -85.67
N LYS A 27 -4.14 9.62 -85.29
CA LYS A 27 -3.46 9.62 -83.97
C LYS A 27 -4.40 9.81 -82.75
N LYS A 28 -5.67 10.20 -82.93
CA LYS A 28 -6.60 10.48 -81.82
C LYS A 28 -7.30 9.23 -81.23
N LYS A 29 -7.26 8.07 -81.89
CA LYS A 29 -7.94 6.84 -81.42
C LYS A 29 -7.11 5.97 -80.45
N GLN A 30 -5.78 6.06 -80.43
CA GLN A 30 -4.93 5.26 -79.53
C GLN A 30 -4.90 5.80 -78.08
N LYS A 31 -4.83 7.13 -77.88
CA LYS A 31 -4.80 7.74 -76.53
C LYS A 31 -6.07 7.50 -75.69
N LEU A 32 -7.18 7.08 -76.30
CA LEU A 32 -8.42 6.70 -75.59
C LEU A 32 -8.46 5.24 -75.10
N LYS A 33 -7.57 4.35 -75.58
CA LYS A 33 -7.46 2.99 -75.02
C LYS A 33 -6.52 2.93 -73.81
N LYS A 34 -5.36 3.60 -73.83
CA LYS A 34 -4.38 3.52 -72.71
C LYS A 34 -4.96 3.97 -71.35
N LYS A 35 -5.89 4.95 -71.31
CA LYS A 35 -6.58 5.35 -70.07
C LYS A 35 -7.54 4.29 -69.48
N ARG A 36 -8.03 3.31 -70.26
CA ARG A 36 -9.08 2.39 -69.80
C ARG A 36 -8.53 1.12 -69.12
N ASN A 37 -7.27 0.75 -69.35
CA ASN A 37 -6.62 -0.35 -68.61
C ASN A 37 -6.13 0.08 -67.22
N VAL A 38 -5.64 1.32 -67.06
CA VAL A 38 -5.14 1.84 -65.77
C VAL A 38 -6.24 1.88 -64.71
N GLN A 39 -7.47 2.25 -65.09
CA GLN A 39 -8.62 2.20 -64.18
C GLN A 39 -9.05 0.77 -63.82
N GLY A 40 -8.76 -0.23 -64.67
CA GLY A 40 -9.01 -1.64 -64.34
C GLY A 40 -8.11 -2.15 -63.22
N ALA A 41 -6.83 -1.73 -63.19
CA ALA A 41 -5.88 -2.14 -62.17
C ALA A 41 -6.29 -1.67 -60.76
N HIS A 42 -6.67 -0.40 -60.60
CA HIS A 42 -7.13 0.13 -59.30
C HIS A 42 -8.42 -0.54 -58.80
N ILE A 43 -9.37 -0.86 -59.69
CA ILE A 43 -10.62 -1.52 -59.27
C ILE A 43 -10.37 -2.95 -58.80
N ILE A 44 -9.48 -3.69 -59.48
CA ILE A 44 -9.08 -5.05 -59.07
C ILE A 44 -8.26 -5.03 -57.77
N SER A 45 -7.40 -4.03 -57.57
CA SER A 45 -6.71 -3.79 -56.30
C SER A 45 -7.70 -3.57 -55.16
N ALA A 46 -8.68 -2.67 -55.32
CA ALA A 46 -9.68 -2.37 -54.30
C ALA A 46 -10.60 -3.56 -53.97
N GLN A 47 -11.00 -4.37 -54.96
CA GLN A 47 -11.79 -5.58 -54.69
C GLN A 47 -10.97 -6.68 -54.00
N ASN A 48 -9.71 -6.89 -54.38
CA ASN A 48 -8.84 -7.87 -53.71
C ASN A 48 -8.47 -7.43 -52.27
N ALA A 49 -8.44 -6.12 -51.98
CA ALA A 49 -8.24 -5.61 -50.63
C ALA A 49 -9.39 -5.99 -49.68
N GLN A 50 -10.63 -6.10 -50.18
CA GLN A 50 -11.79 -6.57 -49.41
C GLN A 50 -11.76 -8.08 -49.10
N ASP A 51 -10.88 -8.84 -49.77
CA ASP A 51 -10.67 -10.28 -49.53
C ASP A 51 -9.54 -10.58 -48.51
N LEU A 52 -8.99 -9.57 -47.81
CA LEU A 52 -8.06 -9.78 -46.70
C LEU A 52 -8.76 -10.42 -45.50
N ILE A 53 -8.67 -11.75 -45.45
CA ILE A 53 -9.00 -12.63 -44.32
C ILE A 53 -10.45 -12.43 -43.81
N PRO A 54 -11.41 -13.26 -44.28
CA PRO A 54 -12.70 -13.37 -43.63
C PRO A 54 -12.55 -13.53 -42.12
N TRP A 55 -13.36 -12.79 -41.35
CA TRP A 55 -13.34 -12.67 -39.88
C TRP A 55 -12.23 -11.80 -39.25
N PHE A 56 -11.26 -11.24 -39.99
CA PHE A 56 -10.18 -10.41 -39.41
C PHE A 56 -10.69 -9.26 -38.53
N LEU A 57 -11.58 -8.41 -39.05
CA LEU A 57 -12.21 -7.30 -38.32
C LEU A 57 -12.86 -7.76 -37.01
N GLN A 58 -13.52 -8.92 -37.00
CA GLN A 58 -14.19 -9.45 -35.82
C GLN A 58 -13.20 -9.98 -34.78
N ILE A 59 -12.09 -10.59 -35.22
CA ILE A 59 -10.99 -11.01 -34.33
C ILE A 59 -10.37 -9.78 -33.67
N VAL A 60 -10.05 -8.74 -34.44
CA VAL A 60 -9.45 -7.49 -33.93
C VAL A 60 -10.36 -6.77 -32.93
N ILE A 61 -11.66 -6.64 -33.22
CA ILE A 61 -12.66 -6.11 -32.28
C ILE A 61 -12.76 -6.98 -31.03
N GLY A 62 -12.66 -8.31 -31.17
CA GLY A 62 -12.59 -9.25 -30.06
C GLY A 62 -11.37 -9.01 -29.15
N CYS A 63 -10.19 -8.79 -29.72
CA CYS A 63 -8.98 -8.43 -28.97
C CYS A 63 -9.18 -7.14 -28.16
N MET A 64 -9.71 -6.09 -28.81
CA MET A 64 -10.00 -4.81 -28.16
C MET A 64 -10.95 -4.98 -26.97
N ALA A 65 -12.04 -5.73 -27.15
CA ALA A 65 -13.00 -6.02 -26.08
C ALA A 65 -12.36 -6.79 -24.91
N ILE A 66 -11.47 -7.75 -25.19
CA ILE A 66 -10.74 -8.51 -24.17
C ILE A 66 -9.80 -7.58 -23.37
N ILE A 67 -8.99 -6.76 -24.03
CA ILE A 67 -8.07 -5.82 -23.34
C ILE A 67 -8.84 -4.86 -22.45
N ILE A 68 -9.84 -4.17 -22.98
CA ILE A 68 -10.65 -3.21 -22.22
C ILE A 68 -11.34 -3.89 -21.03
N THR A 69 -11.79 -5.14 -21.18
CA THR A 69 -12.34 -5.93 -20.06
C THR A 69 -11.28 -6.23 -18.99
N ILE A 70 -10.05 -6.57 -19.38
CA ILE A 70 -8.94 -6.81 -18.45
C ILE A 70 -8.50 -5.52 -17.74
N GLU A 71 -8.43 -4.39 -18.45
CA GLU A 71 -8.16 -3.07 -17.88
C GLU A 71 -9.22 -2.71 -16.81
N ILE A 72 -10.51 -2.89 -17.12
CA ILE A 72 -11.62 -2.65 -16.18
C ILE A 72 -11.51 -3.55 -14.94
N ILE A 73 -11.27 -4.86 -15.12
CA ILE A 73 -11.13 -5.80 -14.00
C ILE A 73 -9.94 -5.40 -13.11
N THR A 74 -8.80 -5.03 -13.71
CA THR A 74 -7.61 -4.59 -12.99
C THR A 74 -7.87 -3.30 -12.20
N TYR A 75 -8.53 -2.31 -12.82
CA TYR A 75 -8.92 -1.06 -12.15
C TYR A 75 -9.84 -1.30 -10.94
N VAL A 76 -10.87 -2.14 -11.10
CA VAL A 76 -11.82 -2.49 -10.02
C VAL A 76 -11.10 -3.21 -8.89
N LEU A 77 -10.24 -4.17 -9.20
CA LEU A 77 -9.48 -4.95 -8.23
C LEU A 77 -8.54 -4.06 -7.38
N VAL A 78 -7.81 -3.14 -8.01
CA VAL A 78 -6.93 -2.18 -7.29
C VAL A 78 -7.75 -1.21 -6.44
N THR A 79 -8.89 -0.73 -6.94
CA THR A 79 -9.79 0.15 -6.18
C THR A 79 -10.38 -0.54 -4.94
N VAL A 80 -10.74 -1.82 -5.05
CA VAL A 80 -11.16 -2.64 -3.91
C VAL A 80 -10.00 -2.86 -2.93
N ASN A 81 -8.78 -3.07 -3.41
CA ASN A 81 -7.59 -3.22 -2.57
C ASN A 81 -7.30 -1.94 -1.76
N PHE A 82 -7.30 -0.76 -2.40
CA PHE A 82 -7.15 0.53 -1.67
C PHE A 82 -8.25 0.74 -0.62
N THR A 83 -9.48 0.33 -0.92
CA THR A 83 -10.61 0.41 0.03
C THR A 83 -10.36 -0.48 1.25
N LYS A 84 -9.89 -1.71 1.05
CA LYS A 84 -9.45 -2.58 2.16
C LYS A 84 -8.30 -1.97 2.96
N CYS A 85 -7.24 -1.52 2.30
CA CYS A 85 -6.08 -0.95 3.01
C CYS A 85 -6.47 0.27 3.85
N LYS A 86 -7.34 1.15 3.36
CA LYS A 86 -7.88 2.27 4.15
C LYS A 86 -8.62 1.79 5.40
N ASN A 87 -9.42 0.73 5.28
CA ASN A 87 -10.10 0.11 6.43
C ASN A 87 -9.09 -0.45 7.44
N SER A 88 -8.07 -1.19 6.99
CA SER A 88 -7.00 -1.72 7.86
C SER A 88 -6.21 -0.62 8.58
N VAL A 89 -5.85 0.47 7.88
CA VAL A 89 -5.21 1.66 8.49
C VAL A 89 -6.08 2.26 9.60
N THR A 90 -7.38 2.39 9.32
CA THR A 90 -8.35 2.92 10.30
C THR A 90 -8.43 2.02 11.53
N ALA A 91 -8.48 0.69 11.32
CA ALA A 91 -8.47 -0.30 12.40
C ALA A 91 -7.17 -0.27 13.22
N ILE A 92 -5.99 -0.21 12.58
CA ILE A 92 -4.68 -0.08 13.25
C ILE A 92 -4.62 1.20 14.11
N ASN A 93 -5.15 2.32 13.59
CA ASN A 93 -5.18 3.58 14.33
C ASN A 93 -6.12 3.51 15.56
N TYR A 94 -7.25 2.80 15.47
CA TYR A 94 -8.11 2.54 16.62
C TYR A 94 -7.49 1.55 17.62
N CYS A 95 -6.89 0.43 17.18
CA CYS A 95 -6.20 -0.52 18.06
C CYS A 95 -5.02 0.13 18.81
N THR A 96 -4.24 0.99 18.16
CA THR A 96 -3.18 1.75 18.84
C THR A 96 -3.74 2.81 19.79
N SER A 97 -4.87 3.45 19.46
CA SER A 97 -5.55 4.37 20.39
C SER A 97 -6.15 3.63 21.59
N LEU A 98 -6.63 2.40 21.40
CA LEU A 98 -7.11 1.51 22.46
C LEU A 98 -5.99 1.12 23.44
N MET A 99 -4.80 0.74 22.94
CA MET A 99 -3.62 0.48 23.79
C MET A 99 -3.26 1.69 24.67
N ILE A 100 -3.24 2.90 24.09
CA ILE A 100 -2.98 4.14 24.82
C ILE A 100 -4.09 4.39 25.88
N THR A 101 -5.35 4.17 25.51
CA THR A 101 -6.52 4.37 26.38
C THR A 101 -6.50 3.42 27.58
N PHE A 102 -6.01 2.18 27.42
CA PHE A 102 -5.83 1.28 28.56
C PHE A 102 -4.77 1.78 29.54
N ILE A 103 -3.64 2.34 29.06
CA ILE A 103 -2.64 2.91 29.97
C ILE A 103 -3.20 4.15 30.66
N ASP A 104 -4.01 4.97 29.98
CA ASP A 104 -4.73 6.07 30.65
C ASP A 104 -5.62 5.54 31.79
N ILE A 105 -6.46 4.53 31.53
CA ILE A 105 -7.30 3.89 32.57
C ILE A 105 -6.46 3.41 33.74
N HIS A 106 -5.31 2.78 33.49
CA HIS A 106 -4.45 2.26 34.55
C HIS A 106 -3.73 3.37 35.34
N THR A 107 -3.14 4.35 34.66
CA THR A 107 -2.42 5.48 35.26
C THR A 107 -3.36 6.38 36.07
N TYR A 108 -4.56 6.67 35.55
CA TYR A 108 -5.54 7.47 36.27
C TYR A 108 -6.22 6.71 37.43
N THR A 109 -6.28 5.37 37.37
CA THR A 109 -6.56 4.55 38.57
C THR A 109 -5.50 4.78 39.65
N LYS A 110 -4.21 4.76 39.31
CA LYS A 110 -3.13 5.02 40.30
C LYS A 110 -3.15 6.46 40.83
N TYR A 111 -3.50 7.45 40.01
CA TYR A 111 -3.72 8.82 40.50
C TYR A 111 -4.92 8.93 41.44
N LEU A 112 -5.99 8.15 41.23
CA LEU A 112 -7.08 8.04 42.19
C LEU A 112 -6.60 7.43 43.52
N THR A 113 -5.87 6.32 43.48
CA THR A 113 -5.29 5.69 44.68
C THR A 113 -4.33 6.63 45.42
N LEU A 114 -3.57 7.48 44.71
CA LEU A 114 -2.71 8.51 45.31
C LEU A 114 -3.55 9.62 45.97
N ARG A 115 -4.55 10.19 45.27
CA ARG A 115 -5.43 11.23 45.79
C ARG A 115 -6.13 10.81 47.08
N ASN A 116 -6.70 9.60 47.11
CA ASN A 116 -7.36 9.08 48.31
C ASN A 116 -6.39 8.96 49.50
N LYS A 117 -5.14 8.56 49.27
CA LYS A 117 -4.11 8.53 50.33
C LYS A 117 -3.69 9.94 50.77
N ALA A 118 -3.72 10.93 49.87
CA ALA A 118 -3.42 12.33 50.18
C ALA A 118 -4.53 13.04 50.97
N ASP A 119 -5.78 12.59 50.86
CA ASP A 119 -6.88 13.05 51.72
C ASP A 119 -6.70 12.57 53.18
N ASP A 120 -6.05 11.41 53.40
CA ASP A 120 -5.63 10.92 54.72
C ASP A 120 -4.32 11.59 55.23
N ASP A 121 -3.32 11.77 54.35
CA ASP A 121 -2.02 12.36 54.65
C ASP A 121 -1.59 13.39 53.57
N ALA A 122 -1.87 14.66 53.85
CA ALA A 122 -1.56 15.77 52.96
C ALA A 122 -0.05 15.98 52.69
N SER A 123 0.86 15.37 53.48
CA SER A 123 2.30 15.47 53.22
C SER A 123 2.74 14.72 51.95
N ILE A 124 1.91 13.79 51.47
CA ILE A 124 2.11 13.04 50.22
C ILE A 124 2.19 14.00 49.01
N GLU A 125 1.39 15.07 48.99
CA GLU A 125 1.36 16.03 47.87
C GLU A 125 2.20 17.30 48.09
N GLU A 126 2.98 17.38 49.18
CA GLU A 126 3.78 18.58 49.45
C GLU A 126 4.84 18.82 48.36
N GLY A 127 4.63 19.86 47.54
CA GLY A 127 5.48 20.20 46.40
C GLY A 127 5.26 19.35 45.15
N VAL A 128 4.12 18.65 45.00
CA VAL A 128 3.81 17.81 43.83
C VAL A 128 2.80 18.48 42.91
N GLU A 129 3.23 18.93 41.72
CA GLU A 129 2.39 19.72 40.80
C GLU A 129 1.62 18.88 39.77
N PHE A 130 2.05 17.63 39.51
CA PHE A 130 1.54 16.86 38.37
C PHE A 130 0.27 16.03 38.63
N ILE A 131 -0.07 15.75 39.90
CA ILE A 131 -1.19 14.85 40.25
C ILE A 131 -2.53 15.56 39.96
N PRO A 132 -3.34 15.13 38.97
CA PRO A 132 -4.52 15.88 38.58
C PRO A 132 -5.57 15.94 39.70
N GLN A 133 -6.46 16.94 39.65
CA GLN A 133 -7.57 17.05 40.59
C GLN A 133 -8.54 15.85 40.46
N LEU A 134 -9.17 15.44 41.56
CA LEU A 134 -10.12 14.31 41.59
C LEU A 134 -11.25 14.42 40.54
N SER A 135 -11.71 15.64 40.26
CA SER A 135 -12.66 15.97 39.19
C SER A 135 -12.13 15.58 37.80
N VAL A 136 -10.90 16.00 37.48
CA VAL A 136 -10.21 15.69 36.22
C VAL A 136 -9.92 14.19 36.13
N ILE A 137 -9.53 13.53 37.23
CA ILE A 137 -9.30 12.09 37.25
C ILE A 137 -10.57 11.33 36.89
N LYS A 138 -11.70 11.64 37.58
CA LYS A 138 -12.99 10.99 37.29
C LYS A 138 -13.51 11.33 35.89
N GLN A 139 -13.28 12.54 35.38
CA GLN A 139 -13.61 12.90 34.00
C GLN A 139 -12.84 12.02 33.00
N VAL A 140 -11.51 12.02 33.08
CA VAL A 140 -10.63 11.25 32.18
C VAL A 140 -10.94 9.75 32.25
N GLN A 141 -11.20 9.21 33.43
CA GLN A 141 -11.53 7.80 33.58
C GLN A 141 -12.83 7.43 32.85
N ASN A 142 -13.87 8.28 32.90
CA ASN A 142 -15.10 8.10 32.13
C ASN A 142 -14.88 8.27 30.62
N GLU A 143 -14.12 9.28 30.20
CA GLU A 143 -13.81 9.54 28.80
C GLU A 143 -13.04 8.36 28.18
N SER A 144 -11.99 7.89 28.85
CA SER A 144 -11.23 6.71 28.43
C SER A 144 -12.08 5.43 28.42
N ALA A 145 -12.98 5.23 29.38
CA ALA A 145 -13.91 4.12 29.38
C ALA A 145 -14.88 4.13 28.18
N VAL A 146 -15.39 5.31 27.80
CA VAL A 146 -16.24 5.47 26.60
C VAL A 146 -15.41 5.27 25.33
N ASN A 147 -14.22 5.86 25.26
CA ASN A 147 -13.32 5.77 24.11
C ASN A 147 -12.87 4.33 23.84
N ALA A 148 -12.50 3.56 24.87
CA ALA A 148 -12.09 2.16 24.74
C ALA A 148 -13.19 1.32 24.07
N LYS A 149 -14.44 1.47 24.55
CA LYS A 149 -15.61 0.81 23.95
C LYS A 149 -15.92 1.31 22.53
N GLN A 150 -15.81 2.61 22.26
CA GLN A 150 -16.02 3.14 20.91
C GLN A 150 -14.97 2.60 19.92
N TYR A 151 -13.69 2.55 20.29
CA TYR A 151 -12.64 1.98 19.44
C TYR A 151 -12.85 0.49 19.21
N GLN A 152 -13.30 -0.28 20.21
CA GLN A 152 -13.71 -1.67 20.06
C GLN A 152 -14.85 -1.82 19.03
N GLU A 153 -15.94 -1.08 19.19
CA GLU A 153 -17.12 -1.14 18.31
C GLU A 153 -16.77 -0.74 16.86
N GLU A 154 -15.95 0.30 16.69
CA GLU A 154 -15.47 0.77 15.39
C GLU A 154 -14.57 -0.26 14.68
N VAL A 155 -13.57 -0.82 15.37
CA VAL A 155 -12.68 -1.86 14.80
C VAL A 155 -13.48 -3.11 14.43
N TYR A 156 -14.35 -3.58 15.32
CA TYR A 156 -15.21 -4.72 15.06
C TYR A 156 -16.13 -4.48 13.85
N ARG A 157 -16.73 -3.29 13.71
CA ARG A 157 -17.56 -2.91 12.55
C ARG A 157 -16.78 -2.82 11.23
N ILE A 158 -15.50 -2.45 11.28
CA ILE A 158 -14.63 -2.33 10.10
C ILE A 158 -14.09 -3.72 9.65
N THR A 159 -14.14 -4.73 10.53
CA THR A 159 -13.63 -6.07 10.27
C THR A 159 -14.38 -6.77 9.13
N THR A 160 -13.64 -7.29 8.14
CA THR A 160 -14.20 -8.14 7.08
C THR A 160 -13.56 -9.53 7.01
N ASN A 161 -12.40 -9.74 7.64
CA ASN A 161 -11.74 -11.05 7.66
C ASN A 161 -12.25 -11.90 8.84
N LYS A 162 -12.68 -13.13 8.53
CA LYS A 162 -13.16 -14.12 9.50
C LYS A 162 -12.12 -14.49 10.56
N ASP A 163 -10.83 -14.49 10.21
CA ASP A 163 -9.78 -14.89 11.13
C ASP A 163 -9.50 -13.81 12.18
N ILE A 164 -9.64 -12.54 11.79
CA ILE A 164 -9.64 -11.40 12.73
C ILE A 164 -10.89 -11.44 13.64
N PHE A 165 -12.07 -11.80 13.12
CA PHE A 165 -13.25 -12.07 13.96
C PHE A 165 -13.01 -13.23 14.95
N ASN A 166 -12.24 -14.25 14.58
CA ASN A 166 -11.89 -15.33 15.51
C ASN A 166 -10.98 -14.83 16.66
N MET A 167 -10.05 -13.89 16.42
CA MET A 167 -9.26 -13.27 17.49
C MET A 167 -10.13 -12.47 18.47
N PHE A 168 -11.17 -11.79 17.98
CA PHE A 168 -12.12 -11.07 18.82
C PHE A 168 -12.99 -11.98 19.69
N GLU A 169 -13.50 -13.08 19.13
CA GLU A 169 -14.57 -13.90 19.72
C GLU A 169 -14.08 -15.22 20.36
N LYS A 170 -12.92 -15.75 19.96
CA LYS A 170 -12.53 -17.17 20.17
C LYS A 170 -11.06 -17.40 20.55
N GLU A 171 -10.22 -16.36 20.56
CA GLU A 171 -8.88 -16.47 21.15
C GLU A 171 -9.04 -16.36 22.67
N ASP A 172 -8.84 -17.47 23.39
CA ASP A 172 -8.89 -17.53 24.85
C ASP A 172 -7.72 -16.75 25.46
N LEU A 173 -7.94 -15.47 25.73
CA LEU A 173 -7.04 -14.65 26.54
C LEU A 173 -7.17 -15.09 27.99
N ASN A 174 -6.06 -15.16 28.73
CA ASN A 174 -6.13 -15.44 30.16
C ASN A 174 -6.22 -14.11 30.92
N GLN A 175 -7.37 -13.86 31.56
CA GLN A 175 -7.49 -12.79 32.56
C GLN A 175 -7.13 -13.30 33.95
N VAL A 176 -6.55 -12.42 34.77
CA VAL A 176 -6.26 -12.63 36.18
C VAL A 176 -7.39 -12.07 37.03
N LEU A 177 -7.92 -12.89 37.93
CA LEU A 177 -8.95 -12.54 38.90
C LEU A 177 -8.37 -12.66 40.31
N ILE A 178 -8.65 -11.65 41.14
CA ILE A 178 -8.10 -11.50 42.50
C ILE A 178 -9.27 -11.32 43.48
N ILE A 179 -9.12 -11.89 44.68
CA ILE A 179 -9.91 -11.54 45.87
C ILE A 179 -8.96 -11.03 46.95
N ALA A 180 -8.96 -9.74 47.19
CA ALA A 180 -8.49 -9.09 48.40
C ALA A 180 -9.69 -8.70 49.30
N LYS A 181 -9.45 -8.58 50.62
CA LYS A 181 -10.42 -8.06 51.59
C LYS A 181 -9.75 -7.22 52.67
N LYS A 182 -10.50 -6.30 53.27
CA LYS A 182 -10.07 -5.48 54.40
C LYS A 182 -9.88 -6.35 55.66
N GLY A 183 -8.63 -6.44 56.13
CA GLY A 183 -8.24 -7.02 57.41
C GLY A 183 -7.88 -5.94 58.42
N ASP A 184 -7.44 -6.33 59.62
CA ASP A 184 -7.12 -5.38 60.71
C ASP A 184 -5.92 -4.45 60.40
N SER A 185 -5.06 -4.84 59.45
CA SER A 185 -3.82 -4.14 59.10
C SER A 185 -3.79 -3.56 57.67
N GLY A 186 -4.86 -3.70 56.88
CA GLY A 186 -4.88 -3.26 55.48
C GLY A 186 -5.83 -4.09 54.62
N TYR A 187 -5.43 -4.38 53.38
CA TYR A 187 -6.14 -5.32 52.49
C TYR A 187 -5.25 -6.54 52.21
N ASP A 188 -5.71 -7.71 52.62
CA ASP A 188 -4.99 -8.98 52.48
C ASP A 188 -5.47 -9.71 51.21
N LEU A 189 -4.55 -10.20 50.37
CA LEU A 189 -4.88 -10.91 49.13
C LEU A 189 -5.14 -12.40 49.41
N ILE A 190 -6.42 -12.78 49.46
CA ILE A 190 -6.90 -14.11 49.85
C ILE A 190 -6.72 -15.15 48.74
N ASN A 191 -6.94 -14.77 47.48
CA ASN A 191 -6.87 -15.71 46.35
C ASN A 191 -6.56 -14.99 45.03
N MET A 192 -5.86 -15.67 44.12
CA MET A 192 -5.66 -15.26 42.73
C MET A 192 -5.77 -16.48 41.81
N TRP A 193 -6.50 -16.35 40.70
CA TRP A 193 -6.66 -17.39 39.69
C TRP A 193 -6.82 -16.80 38.29
N THR A 194 -6.71 -17.64 37.26
CA THR A 194 -6.96 -17.26 35.87
C THR A 194 -8.30 -17.77 35.35
N LEU A 195 -8.86 -17.07 34.38
CA LEU A 195 -10.05 -17.48 33.63
C LEU A 195 -9.83 -17.16 32.14
N PRO A 196 -10.24 -18.02 31.18
CA PRO A 196 -10.31 -17.62 29.78
C PRO A 196 -11.37 -16.52 29.60
N ILE A 197 -11.09 -15.57 28.72
CA ILE A 197 -11.98 -14.50 28.28
C ILE A 197 -11.65 -14.16 26.82
N ASN A 198 -12.65 -13.81 26.01
CA ASN A 198 -12.39 -13.30 24.66
C ASN A 198 -12.05 -11.80 24.69
N MET A 199 -11.47 -11.27 23.60
CA MET A 199 -11.04 -9.87 23.56
C MET A 199 -12.23 -8.90 23.72
N LEU A 200 -13.42 -9.23 23.19
CA LEU A 200 -14.59 -8.34 23.29
C LEU A 200 -15.08 -8.17 24.73
N GLU A 201 -15.12 -9.26 25.50
CA GLU A 201 -15.48 -9.24 26.91
C GLU A 201 -14.42 -8.53 27.75
N LEU A 202 -13.13 -8.80 27.51
CA LEU A 202 -12.02 -8.16 28.24
C LEU A 202 -12.02 -6.62 28.09
N ILE A 203 -12.21 -6.11 26.88
CA ILE A 203 -12.32 -4.65 26.65
C ILE A 203 -13.59 -4.10 27.34
N THR A 204 -14.69 -4.84 27.30
CA THR A 204 -15.98 -4.44 27.91
C THR A 204 -15.87 -4.34 29.42
N ASP A 205 -15.27 -5.32 30.09
CA ASP A 205 -15.11 -5.35 31.54
C ASP A 205 -14.14 -4.28 32.03
N ILE A 206 -13.00 -4.09 31.36
CA ILE A 206 -12.07 -2.98 31.63
C ILE A 206 -12.80 -1.62 31.49
N SER A 207 -13.60 -1.44 30.44
CA SER A 207 -14.35 -0.21 30.20
C SER A 207 -15.44 0.03 31.25
N ASN A 208 -16.20 -1.00 31.62
CA ASN A 208 -17.25 -0.90 32.64
C ASN A 208 -16.66 -0.58 34.03
N ILE A 209 -15.59 -1.30 34.42
CA ILE A 209 -14.89 -1.08 35.69
C ILE A 209 -14.30 0.33 35.75
N ALA A 210 -13.62 0.78 34.68
CA ALA A 210 -13.10 2.14 34.59
C ALA A 210 -14.20 3.20 34.73
N ARG A 211 -15.35 3.01 34.06
CA ARG A 211 -16.50 3.92 34.14
C ARG A 211 -17.07 4.00 35.56
N ASP A 212 -17.25 2.87 36.23
CA ASP A 212 -17.79 2.84 37.59
C ASP A 212 -16.80 3.46 38.60
N ILE A 213 -15.48 3.27 38.41
CA ILE A 213 -14.41 3.98 39.16
C ILE A 213 -14.47 5.50 38.94
N GLY A 214 -14.72 5.93 37.70
CA GLY A 214 -15.01 7.32 37.36
C GLY A 214 -16.35 7.84 37.91
N GLY A 215 -17.17 6.98 38.51
CA GLY A 215 -18.51 7.30 38.97
C GLY A 215 -18.56 8.29 40.15
N GLN A 216 -19.63 9.08 40.21
CA GLN A 216 -19.90 9.95 41.37
C GLN A 216 -20.10 9.14 42.66
N TYR A 217 -20.66 7.94 42.56
CA TYR A 217 -20.95 7.05 43.70
C TYR A 217 -19.81 6.10 44.06
N TRP A 218 -18.64 6.24 43.44
CA TRP A 218 -17.48 5.37 43.73
C TRP A 218 -16.95 5.58 45.14
N GLN A 219 -16.78 4.50 45.90
CA GLN A 219 -16.21 4.49 47.25
C GLN A 219 -14.98 3.57 47.27
N SER A 220 -13.79 4.16 47.42
CA SER A 220 -12.52 3.43 47.41
C SER A 220 -12.26 2.55 48.65
N ASP A 221 -13.09 2.69 49.68
CA ASP A 221 -13.01 1.93 50.93
C ASP A 221 -13.67 0.54 50.92
N GLU A 222 -14.38 0.20 49.84
CA GLU A 222 -15.00 -1.12 49.67
C GLU A 222 -13.98 -2.19 49.22
N ASP A 223 -14.12 -3.43 49.71
CA ASP A 223 -13.42 -4.61 49.15
C ASP A 223 -13.55 -4.66 47.62
N ARG A 224 -14.72 -4.30 47.09
CA ARG A 224 -15.00 -4.24 45.64
C ARG A 224 -14.05 -3.29 44.91
N ALA A 225 -13.72 -2.15 45.52
CA ALA A 225 -12.87 -1.15 44.90
C ALA A 225 -11.44 -1.65 44.72
N VAL A 226 -10.84 -2.17 45.80
CA VAL A 226 -9.50 -2.73 45.77
C VAL A 226 -9.40 -3.92 44.80
N ASN A 227 -10.42 -4.79 44.75
CA ASN A 227 -10.47 -5.90 43.80
C ASN A 227 -10.49 -5.43 42.33
N TRP A 228 -11.14 -4.31 42.04
CA TRP A 228 -11.15 -3.72 40.70
C TRP A 228 -9.86 -2.97 40.36
N GLU A 229 -9.23 -2.28 41.32
CA GLU A 229 -7.89 -1.70 41.12
C GLU A 229 -6.83 -2.78 40.82
N TYR A 230 -6.88 -3.93 41.52
CA TYR A 230 -6.06 -5.09 41.21
C TYR A 230 -6.38 -5.69 39.83
N TYR A 231 -7.67 -5.87 39.49
CA TYR A 231 -8.08 -6.38 38.18
C TYR A 231 -7.51 -5.54 37.02
N LEU A 232 -7.65 -4.22 37.08
CA LEU A 232 -7.07 -3.32 36.07
C LEU A 232 -5.54 -3.42 36.04
N THR A 233 -4.88 -3.43 37.21
CA THR A 233 -3.40 -3.48 37.32
C THR A 233 -2.81 -4.79 36.77
N CYS A 234 -3.50 -5.92 36.92
CA CYS A 234 -3.04 -7.20 36.36
C CYS A 234 -3.32 -7.32 34.86
N ASN A 235 -4.53 -6.97 34.41
CA ASN A 235 -4.99 -7.33 33.06
C ASN A 235 -4.61 -6.33 31.98
N ILE A 236 -4.53 -5.02 32.30
CA ILE A 236 -4.19 -4.00 31.30
C ILE A 236 -2.79 -4.21 30.68
N PRO A 237 -1.70 -4.22 31.47
CA PRO A 237 -0.35 -4.13 30.89
C PRO A 237 0.13 -5.45 30.26
N VAL A 238 -0.48 -6.59 30.63
CA VAL A 238 -0.03 -7.92 30.19
C VAL A 238 -0.99 -8.56 29.17
N THR A 239 -2.31 -8.47 29.37
CA THR A 239 -3.30 -9.17 28.53
C THR A 239 -3.97 -8.23 27.52
N ALA A 240 -4.52 -7.10 27.97
CA ALA A 240 -5.35 -6.23 27.13
C ALA A 240 -4.52 -5.46 26.08
N ILE A 241 -3.34 -4.95 26.45
CA ILE A 241 -2.44 -4.28 25.50
C ILE A 241 -1.86 -5.29 24.51
N GLU A 242 -1.50 -6.50 24.94
CA GLU A 242 -1.00 -7.55 24.03
C GLU A 242 -2.08 -7.98 23.03
N GLY A 243 -3.32 -8.20 23.47
CA GLY A 243 -4.44 -8.51 22.57
C GLY A 243 -4.68 -7.42 21.52
N ALA A 244 -4.63 -6.15 21.93
CA ALA A 244 -4.75 -5.01 21.01
C ALA A 244 -3.53 -4.85 20.08
N LYS A 245 -2.32 -5.20 20.54
CA LYS A 245 -1.08 -5.23 19.74
C LYS A 245 -1.17 -6.28 18.64
N ARG A 246 -1.50 -7.52 19.02
CA ARG A 246 -1.71 -8.67 18.11
C ARG A 246 -2.76 -8.36 17.04
N LEU A 247 -3.90 -7.83 17.46
CA LEU A 247 -4.98 -7.44 16.57
C LEU A 247 -4.53 -6.38 15.54
N ALA A 248 -3.75 -5.38 15.95
CA ALA A 248 -3.20 -4.38 15.04
C ALA A 248 -2.18 -4.97 14.05
N LEU A 249 -1.34 -5.90 14.50
CA LEU A 249 -0.39 -6.61 13.63
C LEU A 249 -1.11 -7.45 12.58
N GLU A 250 -2.17 -8.17 12.95
CA GLU A 250 -2.95 -8.99 12.00
C GLU A 250 -3.67 -8.13 10.96
N TYR A 251 -4.18 -6.94 11.29
CA TYR A 251 -4.69 -6.00 10.28
C TYR A 251 -3.62 -5.54 9.28
N SER A 252 -2.37 -5.34 9.74
CA SER A 252 -1.27 -4.97 8.84
C SER A 252 -0.91 -6.15 7.91
N GLN A 253 -0.90 -7.37 8.45
CA GLN A 253 -0.59 -8.59 7.71
C GLN A 253 -1.71 -9.00 6.73
N ASP A 254 -2.99 -8.84 7.08
CA ASP A 254 -4.14 -9.02 6.17
C ASP A 254 -4.08 -8.00 5.02
N ALA A 255 -3.80 -6.73 5.32
CA ALA A 255 -3.62 -5.69 4.30
C ALA A 255 -2.46 -6.01 3.35
N ARG A 256 -1.33 -6.46 3.89
CA ARG A 256 -0.14 -6.90 3.14
C ARG A 256 -0.45 -8.10 2.25
N ASN A 257 -1.13 -9.11 2.78
CA ASN A 257 -1.52 -10.32 2.05
C ASN A 257 -2.54 -10.01 0.94
N SER A 258 -3.58 -9.22 1.23
CA SER A 258 -4.55 -8.75 0.22
C SER A 258 -3.88 -7.95 -0.88
N SER A 259 -2.93 -7.08 -0.53
CA SER A 259 -2.23 -6.26 -1.52
C SER A 259 -1.25 -7.08 -2.38
N PHE A 260 -0.53 -8.06 -1.81
CA PHE A 260 0.26 -8.99 -2.62
C PHE A 260 -0.59 -9.85 -3.57
N GLN A 261 -1.75 -10.36 -3.11
CA GLN A 261 -2.69 -11.04 -4.00
C GLN A 261 -3.18 -10.12 -5.12
N SER A 262 -3.51 -8.87 -4.80
CA SER A 262 -3.89 -7.83 -5.76
C SER A 262 -2.77 -7.59 -6.80
N ILE A 263 -1.52 -7.43 -6.37
CA ILE A 263 -0.35 -7.25 -7.23
C ILE A 263 -0.13 -8.45 -8.16
N ILE A 264 -0.21 -9.67 -7.64
CA ILE A 264 -0.01 -10.90 -8.45
C ILE A 264 -1.10 -11.01 -9.52
N ILE A 265 -2.37 -10.80 -9.16
CA ILE A 265 -3.49 -10.87 -10.10
C ILE A 265 -3.37 -9.75 -11.16
N ALA A 266 -3.10 -8.51 -10.75
CA ALA A 266 -2.89 -7.39 -11.67
C ALA A 266 -1.70 -7.62 -12.63
N SER A 267 -0.61 -8.22 -12.16
CA SER A 267 0.56 -8.56 -12.98
C SER A 267 0.24 -9.63 -14.03
N ILE A 268 -0.49 -10.69 -13.65
CA ILE A 268 -0.92 -11.75 -14.56
C ILE A 268 -1.93 -11.21 -15.59
N LEU A 269 -2.86 -10.36 -15.16
CA LEU A 269 -3.84 -9.73 -16.04
C LEU A 269 -3.18 -8.78 -17.04
N GLY A 270 -2.29 -7.88 -16.59
CA GLY A 270 -1.55 -6.99 -17.47
C GLY A 270 -0.65 -7.74 -18.46
N ALA A 271 0.03 -8.80 -18.02
CA ALA A 271 0.78 -9.68 -18.92
C ALA A 271 -0.12 -10.32 -19.98
N ALA A 272 -1.31 -10.83 -19.60
CA ALA A 272 -2.27 -11.38 -20.54
C ALA A 272 -2.75 -10.33 -21.55
N ALA A 273 -3.07 -9.10 -21.11
CA ALA A 273 -3.49 -8.00 -21.99
C ALA A 273 -2.42 -7.63 -23.04
N LEU A 274 -1.13 -7.74 -22.71
CA LEU A 274 -0.01 -7.43 -23.62
C LEU A 274 0.34 -8.61 -24.55
N PHE A 275 0.25 -9.86 -24.05
CA PHE A 275 0.53 -11.04 -24.85
C PHE A 275 -0.62 -11.40 -25.81
N THR A 276 -1.89 -11.19 -25.45
CA THR A 276 -3.04 -11.55 -26.31
C THR A 276 -3.00 -10.90 -27.70
N PRO A 277 -2.79 -9.58 -27.87
CA PRO A 277 -2.65 -8.95 -29.18
C PRO A 277 -1.45 -9.48 -29.95
N THR A 278 -0.30 -9.62 -29.26
CA THR A 278 0.96 -10.09 -29.85
C THR A 278 0.83 -11.51 -30.41
N ILE A 279 0.21 -12.41 -29.64
CA ILE A 279 -0.07 -13.80 -30.04
C ILE A 279 -1.07 -13.84 -31.19
N ILE A 280 -2.15 -13.05 -31.15
CA ILE A 280 -3.17 -13.05 -32.20
C ILE A 280 -2.63 -12.47 -33.51
N ASN A 281 -1.85 -11.39 -33.46
CA ASN A 281 -1.17 -10.83 -34.63
C ASN A 281 -0.17 -11.84 -35.22
N LEU A 282 0.59 -12.56 -34.39
CA LEU A 282 1.48 -13.63 -34.84
C LEU A 282 0.72 -14.80 -35.51
N ILE A 283 -0.41 -15.20 -34.93
CA ILE A 283 -1.30 -16.24 -35.49
C ILE A 283 -1.87 -15.78 -36.85
N GLN A 284 -2.36 -14.54 -36.94
CA GLN A 284 -2.86 -13.95 -38.18
C GLN A 284 -1.75 -13.88 -39.25
N PHE A 285 -0.53 -13.46 -38.89
CA PHE A 285 0.62 -13.44 -39.80
C PHE A 285 0.95 -14.86 -40.30
N VAL A 286 1.00 -15.86 -39.42
CA VAL A 286 1.24 -17.27 -39.81
C VAL A 286 0.14 -17.80 -40.72
N PHE A 287 -1.14 -17.49 -40.47
CA PHE A 287 -2.23 -17.84 -41.38
C PHE A 287 -2.13 -17.13 -42.73
N THR A 288 -1.76 -15.86 -42.74
CA THR A 288 -1.56 -15.06 -43.97
C THR A 288 -0.42 -15.63 -44.81
N VAL A 289 0.72 -15.95 -44.20
CA VAL A 289 1.86 -16.59 -44.88
C VAL A 289 1.48 -17.99 -45.40
N ARG A 290 0.69 -18.77 -44.66
CA ARG A 290 0.16 -20.08 -45.12
C ARG A 290 -0.79 -19.91 -46.30
N ARG A 291 -1.70 -18.94 -46.26
CA ARG A 291 -2.63 -18.60 -47.35
C ARG A 291 -1.87 -18.16 -48.61
N LEU A 292 -0.96 -17.19 -48.49
CA LEU A 292 -0.11 -16.70 -49.57
C LEU A 292 0.84 -17.77 -50.14
N LYS A 293 1.22 -18.79 -49.35
CA LYS A 293 1.94 -19.98 -49.86
C LYS A 293 1.01 -20.90 -50.66
N LYS A 294 -0.21 -21.16 -50.17
CA LYS A 294 -1.22 -21.96 -50.88
C LYS A 294 -1.63 -21.29 -52.20
N GLU A 295 -1.93 -19.99 -52.19
CA GLU A 295 -2.30 -19.23 -53.38
C GLU A 295 -1.16 -19.17 -54.41
N ARG A 296 0.08 -18.91 -53.98
CA ARG A 296 1.24 -19.01 -54.88
C ARG A 296 1.43 -20.42 -55.45
N HIS A 297 1.20 -21.47 -54.67
CA HIS A 297 1.28 -22.85 -55.15
C HIS A 297 0.13 -23.19 -56.12
N GLU A 298 -1.07 -22.68 -55.89
CA GLU A 298 -2.21 -22.86 -56.80
C GLU A 298 -2.04 -22.08 -58.11
N ILE A 299 -1.50 -20.86 -58.06
CA ILE A 299 -1.10 -20.07 -59.24
C ILE A 299 0.00 -20.80 -60.01
N PHE A 300 1.01 -21.34 -59.32
CA PHE A 300 2.07 -22.14 -59.94
C PHE A 300 1.53 -23.42 -60.60
N LEU A 301 0.65 -24.17 -59.93
CA LEU A 301 -0.01 -25.34 -60.50
C LEU A 301 -0.87 -24.96 -61.72
N LYS A 302 -1.63 -23.86 -61.66
CA LYS A 302 -2.38 -23.32 -62.81
C LYS A 302 -1.45 -22.92 -63.96
N LEU A 303 -0.27 -22.36 -63.68
CA LEU A 303 0.73 -22.02 -64.70
C LEU A 303 1.32 -23.27 -65.37
N VAL A 304 1.59 -24.32 -64.60
CA VAL A 304 2.21 -25.59 -65.06
C VAL A 304 1.22 -26.53 -65.74
N THR A 305 -0.08 -26.47 -65.38
CA THR A 305 -1.14 -27.31 -65.98
C THR A 305 -1.82 -26.68 -67.19
N ASN A 306 -1.67 -25.38 -67.42
CA ASN A 306 -2.12 -24.72 -68.64
C ASN A 306 -1.35 -25.21 -69.87
N SER A 307 -1.95 -25.06 -71.07
CA SER A 307 -1.31 -25.53 -72.29
C SER A 307 -0.04 -24.71 -72.61
N LYS A 308 0.92 -25.36 -73.28
CA LYS A 308 2.17 -24.72 -73.74
C LYS A 308 1.89 -23.54 -74.69
N HIS A 309 0.74 -23.50 -75.35
CA HIS A 309 0.31 -22.37 -76.18
C HIS A 309 -0.05 -21.16 -75.32
N ASP A 310 -0.83 -21.34 -74.26
CA ASP A 310 -1.27 -20.25 -73.38
C ASP A 310 -0.10 -19.64 -72.60
N TYR A 311 0.86 -20.46 -72.16
CA TYR A 311 2.09 -19.98 -71.55
C TYR A 311 2.92 -19.10 -72.52
N LEU A 312 3.06 -19.51 -73.79
CA LEU A 312 3.74 -18.71 -74.81
C LEU A 312 2.99 -17.40 -75.12
N LEU A 313 1.66 -17.43 -75.09
CA LEU A 313 0.81 -16.25 -75.31
C LEU A 313 0.86 -15.28 -74.12
N LEU A 314 0.93 -15.80 -72.89
CA LEU A 314 1.12 -15.02 -71.67
C LEU A 314 2.52 -14.42 -71.60
N LYS A 315 3.57 -15.22 -71.87
CA LYS A 315 4.95 -14.73 -71.96
C LYS A 315 5.05 -13.63 -73.01
N LYS A 316 4.54 -13.85 -74.22
CA LYS A 316 4.59 -12.83 -75.28
C LYS A 316 3.92 -11.52 -74.84
N ARG A 317 2.82 -11.57 -74.08
CA ARG A 317 2.19 -10.36 -73.52
C ARG A 317 3.05 -9.67 -72.45
N LEU A 318 3.85 -10.41 -71.67
CA LEU A 318 4.84 -9.82 -70.79
C LEU A 318 6.00 -9.20 -71.59
N ASP A 319 6.61 -9.95 -72.52
CA ASP A 319 7.69 -9.47 -73.39
C ASP A 319 7.28 -8.20 -74.17
N ASP A 320 6.03 -8.15 -74.68
CA ASP A 320 5.45 -6.99 -75.38
C ASP A 320 5.21 -5.79 -74.41
N ILE A 321 4.91 -6.01 -73.13
CA ILE A 321 4.73 -4.96 -72.11
C ILE A 321 6.07 -4.44 -71.58
N GLU A 322 7.04 -5.33 -71.33
CA GLU A 322 8.41 -4.97 -70.94
C GLU A 322 9.04 -4.10 -72.03
N LYS A 323 8.77 -4.39 -73.31
CA LYS A 323 9.08 -3.49 -74.42
C LYS A 323 8.37 -2.15 -74.36
N GLU A 324 7.05 -2.11 -74.14
CA GLU A 324 6.34 -0.82 -73.99
C GLU A 324 6.88 0.02 -72.82
N ILE A 325 7.43 -0.60 -71.76
CA ILE A 325 8.09 0.10 -70.65
C ILE A 325 9.47 0.61 -71.07
N ILE A 326 10.33 -0.23 -71.64
CA ILE A 326 11.68 0.16 -72.10
C ILE A 326 11.60 1.26 -73.17
N ASP A 327 10.66 1.17 -74.11
CA ASP A 327 10.42 2.19 -75.13
C ASP A 327 9.91 3.50 -74.49
N GLN A 328 9.07 3.42 -73.45
CA GLN A 328 8.64 4.62 -72.69
C GLN A 328 9.76 5.24 -71.84
N ASP A 329 10.66 4.45 -71.25
CA ASP A 329 11.80 4.97 -70.49
C ASP A 329 12.84 5.62 -71.42
N GLN A 330 12.98 5.16 -72.67
CA GLN A 330 13.78 5.85 -73.69
C GLN A 330 13.15 7.19 -74.11
N ASP A 331 11.82 7.24 -74.31
CA ASP A 331 11.08 8.49 -74.55
C ASP A 331 11.26 9.47 -73.37
N ILE A 332 11.18 8.99 -72.12
CA ILE A 332 11.37 9.82 -70.91
C ILE A 332 12.80 10.37 -70.84
N ASN A 333 13.83 9.54 -71.05
CA ASN A 333 15.22 9.98 -71.02
C ASN A 333 15.53 11.03 -72.12
N GLN A 334 14.93 10.93 -73.31
CA GLN A 334 15.06 11.98 -74.34
C GLN A 334 14.36 13.29 -73.93
N ILE A 335 13.19 13.22 -73.29
CA ILE A 335 12.50 14.41 -72.76
C ILE A 335 13.31 15.07 -71.63
N GLN A 336 14.00 14.27 -70.81
CA GLN A 336 14.81 14.75 -69.70
C GLN A 336 16.09 15.47 -70.19
N GLN A 337 16.81 14.91 -71.18
CA GLN A 337 17.95 15.58 -71.82
C GLN A 337 17.56 16.90 -72.53
N LEU A 338 16.34 16.98 -73.09
CA LEU A 338 15.78 18.22 -73.65
C LEU A 338 15.34 19.25 -72.59
N SER A 339 15.18 18.83 -71.33
CA SER A 339 14.81 19.69 -70.21
C SER A 339 16.05 20.32 -69.54
N ASP A 340 17.10 19.51 -69.35
CA ASP A 340 18.35 19.93 -68.71
C ASP A 340 19.10 21.04 -69.48
N THR A 341 18.81 21.21 -70.78
CA THR A 341 19.38 22.28 -71.61
C THR A 341 18.71 23.66 -71.43
N ASN A 342 17.59 23.77 -70.71
CA ASN A 342 16.81 25.02 -70.63
C ASN A 342 16.45 25.53 -69.21
N LEU A 343 16.70 24.79 -68.12
CA LEU A 343 16.33 25.24 -66.77
C LEU A 343 17.49 25.25 -65.76
N LYS A 344 18.31 26.31 -65.83
CA LYS A 344 19.07 26.76 -64.66
C LYS A 344 18.11 27.36 -63.62
N GLY A 345 17.76 26.56 -62.62
CA GLY A 345 17.18 27.05 -61.36
C GLY A 345 15.70 26.73 -61.16
N ASN A 346 15.42 25.57 -60.54
CA ASN A 346 14.68 25.52 -59.28
C ASN A 346 14.82 24.12 -58.64
N ASN A 347 14.46 24.01 -57.36
CA ASN A 347 14.68 22.81 -56.55
C ASN A 347 14.03 21.55 -57.14
N VAL A 348 14.79 20.46 -57.17
CA VAL A 348 14.28 19.11 -57.43
C VAL A 348 13.32 18.74 -56.29
N LYS A 349 12.03 18.58 -56.60
CA LYS A 349 11.13 17.81 -55.75
C LYS A 349 11.38 16.33 -56.02
N LEU A 350 11.61 15.54 -54.97
CA LEU A 350 11.59 14.09 -55.07
C LEU A 350 10.19 13.59 -55.45
N SER A 351 10.15 12.35 -55.95
CA SER A 351 8.93 11.59 -56.23
C SER A 351 8.01 11.55 -55.01
N GLY A 352 6.71 11.78 -55.23
CA GLY A 352 5.71 11.76 -54.14
C GLY A 352 5.40 10.34 -53.65
N ASN A 353 5.50 9.35 -54.53
CA ASN A 353 5.12 7.96 -54.26
C ASN A 353 6.00 7.31 -53.17
N ASP A 354 7.25 7.74 -53.03
CA ASP A 354 8.16 7.22 -52.00
C ASP A 354 7.87 7.83 -50.61
N ILE A 355 7.13 8.95 -50.56
CA ILE A 355 6.71 9.60 -49.31
C ILE A 355 5.39 8.99 -48.83
N GLU A 356 4.47 8.62 -49.72
CA GLU A 356 3.17 8.03 -49.36
C GLU A 356 3.35 6.70 -48.59
N ASN A 357 4.18 5.79 -49.10
CA ASN A 357 4.45 4.49 -48.46
C ASN A 357 5.08 4.59 -47.05
N ILE A 358 5.83 5.65 -46.74
CA ILE A 358 6.48 5.81 -45.41
C ILE A 358 5.42 6.08 -44.32
N ASN A 359 4.34 6.80 -44.64
CA ASN A 359 3.32 7.13 -43.65
C ASN A 359 2.50 5.90 -43.21
N GLU A 360 2.29 4.92 -44.11
CA GLU A 360 1.52 3.70 -43.79
C GLU A 360 2.20 2.85 -42.70
N ASP A 361 3.52 2.63 -42.82
CA ASP A 361 4.31 1.92 -41.80
C ASP A 361 4.40 2.72 -40.48
N GLU A 362 4.50 4.05 -40.54
CA GLU A 362 4.47 4.91 -39.34
C GLU A 362 3.14 4.84 -38.60
N ASP A 363 1.99 4.94 -39.30
CA ASP A 363 0.67 4.89 -38.67
C ASP A 363 0.36 3.51 -38.06
N LEU A 364 0.84 2.43 -38.68
CA LEU A 364 0.77 1.07 -38.14
C LEU A 364 1.58 0.93 -36.83
N LEU A 365 2.80 1.47 -36.80
CA LEU A 365 3.67 1.47 -35.62
C LEU A 365 3.07 2.32 -34.48
N ILE A 366 2.50 3.48 -34.80
CA ILE A 366 1.80 4.34 -33.82
C ILE A 366 0.57 3.62 -33.26
N GLY A 367 -0.23 2.97 -34.11
CA GLY A 367 -1.39 2.17 -33.68
C GLY A 367 -1.01 1.03 -32.73
N PHE A 368 0.06 0.30 -33.03
CA PHE A 368 0.59 -0.78 -32.18
C PHE A 368 1.14 -0.25 -30.84
N PHE A 369 1.86 0.88 -30.86
CA PHE A 369 2.37 1.53 -29.65
C PHE A 369 1.24 1.98 -28.71
N LEU A 370 0.16 2.56 -29.27
CA LEU A 370 -1.02 3.00 -28.51
C LEU A 370 -1.80 1.84 -27.85
N ILE A 371 -1.73 0.62 -28.41
CA ILE A 371 -2.36 -0.59 -27.86
C ILE A 371 -1.52 -1.21 -26.73
N LEU A 372 -0.19 -1.05 -26.71
CA LEU A 372 0.68 -1.71 -25.73
C LEU A 372 1.23 -0.80 -24.63
N ALA A 373 1.73 0.39 -24.97
CA ALA A 373 2.46 1.20 -23.99
C ALA A 373 1.56 1.79 -22.89
N PRO A 374 0.38 2.39 -23.18
CA PRO A 374 -0.48 2.94 -22.14
C PRO A 374 -1.05 1.89 -21.16
N PRO A 375 -1.53 0.70 -21.59
CA PRO A 375 -1.97 -0.35 -20.66
C PRO A 375 -0.83 -0.95 -19.82
N LEU A 376 0.38 -1.05 -20.38
CA LEU A 376 1.59 -1.42 -19.61
C LEU A 376 1.89 -0.39 -18.52
N ILE A 377 1.90 0.91 -18.86
CA ILE A 377 2.15 2.00 -17.90
C ILE A 377 1.08 2.02 -16.80
N PHE A 378 -0.20 1.86 -17.15
CA PHE A 378 -1.29 1.72 -16.19
C PHE A 378 -1.07 0.52 -15.24
N THR A 379 -0.67 -0.64 -15.76
CA THR A 379 -0.36 -1.84 -14.97
C THR A 379 0.81 -1.59 -14.00
N ILE A 380 1.88 -0.94 -14.45
CA ILE A 380 3.04 -0.60 -13.60
C ILE A 380 2.62 0.37 -12.48
N ILE A 381 1.85 1.40 -12.80
CA ILE A 381 1.32 2.37 -11.81
C ILE A 381 0.43 1.66 -10.78
N ALA A 382 -0.44 0.74 -11.23
CA ALA A 382 -1.29 -0.06 -10.34
C ALA A 382 -0.48 -0.93 -9.35
N ILE A 383 0.61 -1.54 -9.81
CA ILE A 383 1.51 -2.36 -8.96
C ILE A 383 2.26 -1.47 -7.96
N VAL A 384 2.90 -0.39 -8.44
CA VAL A 384 3.65 0.56 -7.58
C VAL A 384 2.73 1.15 -6.51
N ALA A 385 1.54 1.61 -6.90
CA ALA A 385 0.57 2.17 -5.95
C ALA A 385 0.07 1.13 -4.93
N SER A 386 -0.06 -0.14 -5.32
CA SER A 386 -0.43 -1.22 -4.39
C SER A 386 0.68 -1.57 -3.40
N LEU A 387 1.96 -1.40 -3.79
CA LEU A 387 3.11 -1.55 -2.89
C LEU A 387 3.18 -0.38 -1.89
N THR A 388 3.16 0.86 -2.37
CA THR A 388 3.33 2.07 -1.54
C THR A 388 2.32 2.17 -0.41
N VAL A 389 1.09 1.66 -0.60
CA VAL A 389 0.06 1.69 0.45
C VAL A 389 0.38 0.78 1.64
N ILE A 390 1.12 -0.33 1.45
CA ILE A 390 1.49 -1.28 2.51
C ILE A 390 2.49 -0.63 3.49
N GLU A 391 3.44 0.12 2.96
CA GLU A 391 4.66 0.58 3.67
C GLU A 391 4.36 1.50 4.87
N TYR A 392 3.26 2.25 4.80
CA TYR A 392 2.80 3.16 5.86
C TYR A 392 2.07 2.46 7.00
N ASN A 393 1.50 1.26 6.80
CA ASN A 393 0.69 0.59 7.83
C ASN A 393 1.53 0.28 9.08
N ASN A 394 2.76 -0.22 8.86
CA ASN A 394 3.70 -0.51 9.94
C ASN A 394 4.17 0.78 10.63
N ALA A 395 4.44 1.86 9.88
CA ALA A 395 4.83 3.15 10.45
C ALA A 395 3.75 3.72 11.39
N ILE A 396 2.48 3.61 11.02
CA ILE A 396 1.34 4.07 11.83
C ILE A 396 1.17 3.21 13.10
N PHE A 397 1.28 1.88 12.97
CA PHE A 397 1.30 0.97 14.13
C PHE A 397 2.43 1.32 15.10
N LEU A 398 3.67 1.41 14.59
CA LEU A 398 4.86 1.67 15.39
C LEU A 398 4.83 3.05 16.07
N ALA A 399 4.31 4.09 15.40
CA ALA A 399 4.15 5.42 15.99
C ALA A 399 3.14 5.42 17.16
N GLY A 400 2.05 4.65 17.04
CA GLY A 400 1.09 4.44 18.14
C GLY A 400 1.69 3.60 19.28
N TYR A 401 2.41 2.53 18.95
CA TYR A 401 3.06 1.66 19.94
C TYR A 401 4.21 2.39 20.68
N ARG A 402 4.97 3.28 20.02
CA ARG A 402 5.95 4.18 20.67
C ARG A 402 5.32 4.98 21.80
N THR A 403 4.12 5.51 21.57
CA THR A 403 3.34 6.24 22.60
C THR A 403 2.94 5.31 23.74
N THR A 404 2.54 4.08 23.42
CA THR A 404 2.20 3.03 24.40
C THR A 404 3.40 2.71 25.31
N MET A 405 4.60 2.53 24.77
CA MET A 405 5.80 2.21 25.57
C MET A 405 6.31 3.37 26.44
N LEU A 406 6.17 4.62 25.97
CA LEU A 406 6.42 5.80 26.81
C LEU A 406 5.43 5.86 27.98
N SER A 407 4.13 5.61 27.72
CA SER A 407 3.11 5.56 28.77
C SER A 407 3.32 4.40 29.75
N MET A 408 3.82 3.24 29.30
CA MET A 408 4.28 2.16 30.18
C MET A 408 5.46 2.60 31.06
N THR A 409 6.40 3.38 30.51
CA THR A 409 7.57 3.89 31.27
C THR A 409 7.12 4.82 32.40
N GLN A 410 6.20 5.75 32.13
CA GLN A 410 5.61 6.64 33.14
C GLN A 410 4.80 5.86 34.19
N LEU A 411 3.92 4.95 33.76
CA LEU A 411 3.15 4.07 34.64
C LEU A 411 4.07 3.28 35.59
N PHE A 412 5.18 2.76 35.06
CA PHE A 412 6.12 1.98 35.86
C PHE A 412 6.88 2.83 36.89
N ILE A 413 7.27 4.07 36.53
CA ILE A 413 7.81 5.05 37.49
C ILE A 413 6.80 5.32 38.61
N ILE A 414 5.51 5.49 38.30
CA ILE A 414 4.45 5.67 39.30
C ILE A 414 4.32 4.44 40.21
N MET A 415 4.43 3.22 39.66
CA MET A 415 4.37 1.98 40.43
C MET A 415 5.61 1.70 41.30
N ILE A 416 6.79 2.19 40.92
CA ILE A 416 7.98 2.16 41.78
C ILE A 416 7.77 3.02 43.02
N ILE A 417 7.17 4.20 42.86
CA ILE A 417 6.98 5.18 43.93
C ILE A 417 5.76 4.84 44.79
N GLN A 418 4.72 4.26 44.18
CA GLN A 418 3.54 3.71 44.84
C GLN A 418 3.48 2.19 44.64
N PRO A 419 4.35 1.41 45.31
CA PRO A 419 4.32 -0.05 45.23
C PRO A 419 2.99 -0.59 45.75
N SER A 420 2.61 -1.80 45.30
CA SER A 420 1.46 -2.51 45.86
C SER A 420 1.69 -2.80 47.35
N ASN A 421 0.65 -2.59 48.17
CA ASN A 421 0.71 -2.83 49.62
C ASN A 421 1.16 -4.28 49.94
N GLU A 422 0.83 -5.23 49.08
CA GLU A 422 1.29 -6.62 49.13
C GLU A 422 2.21 -6.95 47.94
N GLU A 423 3.23 -7.79 48.16
CA GLU A 423 3.94 -8.48 47.07
C GLU A 423 3.10 -9.69 46.60
N VAL A 424 2.74 -9.70 45.31
CA VAL A 424 1.90 -10.75 44.70
C VAL A 424 2.73 -11.94 44.22
N LEU A 425 3.96 -11.67 43.78
CA LEU A 425 4.91 -12.66 43.27
C LEU A 425 5.38 -13.59 44.40
N GLY A 426 5.63 -14.87 44.07
CA GLY A 426 6.11 -15.86 45.04
C GLY A 426 5.06 -16.36 46.04
N LYS A 427 4.08 -15.54 46.43
CA LYS A 427 2.88 -15.98 47.18
C LYS A 427 2.00 -16.93 46.35
N TRP A 428 1.90 -16.65 45.06
CA TRP A 428 1.00 -17.31 44.11
C TRP A 428 1.80 -17.75 42.86
N PRO A 429 1.30 -18.70 42.06
CA PRO A 429 1.95 -19.07 40.79
C PRO A 429 2.12 -17.82 39.91
N ASN A 430 3.34 -17.56 39.45
CA ASN A 430 3.59 -16.39 38.60
C ASN A 430 2.80 -16.53 37.30
N PHE A 431 1.84 -15.63 37.10
CA PHE A 431 1.02 -15.60 35.90
C PHE A 431 1.88 -15.09 34.73
N GLN A 432 2.29 -16.00 33.85
CA GLN A 432 2.89 -15.66 32.57
C GLN A 432 1.84 -15.77 31.47
N THR A 433 1.64 -14.68 30.74
CA THR A 433 0.74 -14.63 29.59
C THR A 433 1.37 -15.36 28.41
N SER A 434 0.84 -16.54 28.08
CA SER A 434 1.33 -17.42 27.00
C SER A 434 1.34 -16.78 25.60
N ILE A 435 0.61 -15.69 25.43
CA ILE A 435 0.52 -14.92 24.18
C ILE A 435 1.47 -13.71 24.11
N SER A 436 2.10 -13.32 25.22
CA SER A 436 2.84 -12.05 25.32
C SER A 436 4.20 -12.11 24.63
N THR A 437 4.38 -11.26 23.61
CA THR A 437 5.70 -10.87 23.09
C THR A 437 6.09 -9.46 23.56
N ASN A 438 5.55 -8.95 24.67
CA ASN A 438 6.00 -7.67 25.24
C ASN A 438 7.44 -7.84 25.78
N PRO A 439 8.43 -7.07 25.27
CA PRO A 439 9.84 -7.23 25.64
C PRO A 439 10.19 -6.68 27.04
N VAL A 440 9.23 -6.09 27.75
CA VAL A 440 9.40 -5.55 29.10
C VAL A 440 9.04 -6.60 30.15
N TRP A 441 7.78 -7.04 30.17
CA TRP A 441 7.28 -8.12 31.00
C TRP A 441 6.16 -8.89 30.29
N GLY A 442 6.21 -10.22 30.40
CA GLY A 442 5.14 -11.13 29.96
C GLY A 442 4.32 -11.69 31.12
N ASP A 443 4.52 -11.15 32.32
CA ASP A 443 4.04 -11.67 33.60
C ASP A 443 3.66 -10.55 34.57
N LEU A 444 3.41 -10.89 35.85
CA LEU A 444 3.10 -9.92 36.92
C LEU A 444 4.35 -9.34 37.60
N SER A 445 5.52 -9.32 36.92
CA SER A 445 6.78 -8.86 37.53
C SER A 445 6.76 -7.39 37.98
N HIS A 446 5.83 -6.57 37.47
CA HIS A 446 5.57 -5.20 37.93
C HIS A 446 4.99 -5.11 39.37
N PHE A 447 4.53 -6.23 39.95
CA PHE A 447 4.13 -6.32 41.37
C PHE A 447 5.27 -6.66 42.35
N THR A 448 6.54 -6.72 41.90
CA THR A 448 7.66 -6.95 42.82
C THR A 448 7.95 -5.73 43.68
N GLN A 449 8.25 -5.96 44.97
CA GLN A 449 8.78 -4.94 45.86
C GLN A 449 10.33 -4.89 45.83
N ASN A 450 10.99 -5.78 45.07
CA ASN A 450 12.44 -5.79 44.92
C ASN A 450 12.92 -4.68 43.97
N SER A 451 13.53 -3.64 44.53
CA SER A 451 14.09 -2.49 43.79
C SER A 451 15.10 -2.87 42.70
N THR A 452 15.81 -4.00 42.83
CA THR A 452 16.75 -4.47 41.80
C THR A 452 16.02 -5.01 40.58
N ALA A 453 14.95 -5.76 40.80
CA ALA A 453 14.09 -6.26 39.73
C ALA A 453 13.30 -5.10 39.08
N GLN A 454 12.83 -4.13 39.89
CA GLN A 454 12.22 -2.91 39.36
C GLN A 454 13.18 -2.11 38.48
N MET A 455 14.42 -1.87 38.93
CA MET A 455 15.47 -1.22 38.14
C MET A 455 15.71 -1.95 36.80
N GLU A 456 15.72 -3.29 36.80
CA GLU A 456 15.87 -4.07 35.56
C GLU A 456 14.69 -3.87 34.59
N LEU A 457 13.45 -3.85 35.09
CA LEU A 457 12.25 -3.61 34.27
C LEU A 457 12.21 -2.18 33.70
N LEU A 458 12.56 -1.17 34.49
CA LEU A 458 12.67 0.22 34.01
C LEU A 458 13.73 0.35 32.91
N ASN A 459 14.89 -0.27 33.10
CA ASN A 459 15.96 -0.28 32.10
C ASN A 459 15.53 -1.01 30.80
N LYS A 460 14.75 -2.09 30.90
CA LYS A 460 14.19 -2.80 29.73
C LYS A 460 13.22 -1.92 28.94
N VAL A 461 12.21 -1.31 29.59
CA VAL A 461 11.23 -0.46 28.88
C VAL A 461 11.90 0.77 28.28
N MET A 462 12.85 1.40 28.97
CA MET A 462 13.64 2.51 28.43
C MET A 462 14.45 2.08 27.19
N THR A 463 15.21 0.99 27.29
CA THR A 463 16.05 0.48 26.19
C THR A 463 15.21 0.14 24.95
N PHE A 464 14.05 -0.52 25.15
CA PHE A 464 13.15 -0.83 24.04
C PHE A 464 12.47 0.41 23.46
N THR A 465 12.07 1.38 24.30
CA THR A 465 11.48 2.65 23.86
C THR A 465 12.44 3.45 22.98
N VAL A 466 13.74 3.46 23.27
CA VAL A 466 14.77 4.09 22.42
C VAL A 466 14.88 3.38 21.06
N LYS A 467 14.97 2.03 21.04
CA LYS A 467 14.98 1.25 19.79
C LYS A 467 13.75 1.54 18.94
N LEU A 468 12.56 1.49 19.56
CA LEU A 468 11.28 1.74 18.90
C LEU A 468 11.17 3.18 18.38
N ASN A 469 11.72 4.18 19.10
CA ASN A 469 11.82 5.54 18.57
C ASN A 469 12.71 5.59 17.33
N SER A 470 13.92 5.00 17.35
CA SER A 470 14.79 4.97 16.16
C SER A 470 14.14 4.28 14.95
N LEU A 471 13.41 3.17 15.18
CA LEU A 471 12.68 2.44 14.15
C LEU A 471 11.54 3.27 13.52
N VAL A 472 10.81 4.05 14.33
CA VAL A 472 9.77 4.98 13.83
C VAL A 472 10.37 6.11 13.01
N LEU A 473 11.41 6.77 13.51
CA LEU A 473 11.99 7.98 12.90
C LEU A 473 12.73 7.66 11.59
N TYR A 474 13.63 6.68 11.64
CA TYR A 474 14.57 6.36 10.55
C TYR A 474 14.11 5.20 9.66
N GLY A 475 13.11 4.43 10.10
CA GLY A 475 12.67 3.22 9.42
C GLY A 475 13.61 2.03 9.67
N ARG A 476 13.33 0.93 8.97
CA ARG A 476 14.28 -0.17 8.75
C ARG A 476 14.35 -0.41 7.26
N GLU A 477 15.49 -0.10 6.64
CA GLU A 477 15.80 -0.63 5.32
C GLU A 477 15.86 -2.15 5.46
N VAL A 478 14.96 -2.83 4.74
CA VAL A 478 15.10 -4.27 4.51
C VAL A 478 16.18 -4.39 3.45
N GLU A 479 17.40 -4.76 3.88
CA GLU A 479 18.31 -5.46 2.99
C GLU A 479 17.54 -6.68 2.47
N VAL A 480 17.15 -6.62 1.19
CA VAL A 480 16.42 -7.71 0.56
C VAL A 480 17.43 -8.83 0.31
N GLU A 481 17.60 -9.69 1.31
CA GLU A 481 18.05 -11.06 1.12
C GLU A 481 17.08 -11.73 0.14
N ILE A 482 17.37 -11.58 -1.16
CA ILE A 482 16.75 -12.37 -2.21
C ILE A 482 17.15 -13.81 -1.87
N ASP A 483 16.14 -14.64 -1.60
CA ASP A 483 16.28 -15.89 -0.82
C ASP A 483 16.93 -17.07 -1.58
N ASN A 484 17.88 -16.74 -2.47
CA ASN A 484 18.67 -17.62 -3.32
C ASN A 484 19.42 -18.66 -2.49
N ASP A 485 19.93 -18.28 -1.32
CA ASP A 485 20.71 -19.16 -0.46
C ASP A 485 19.84 -20.28 0.14
N LYS A 486 18.54 -20.04 0.39
CA LYS A 486 17.61 -21.13 0.75
C LYS A 486 17.28 -22.06 -0.42
N GLU A 487 17.39 -21.61 -1.68
CA GLU A 487 17.31 -22.51 -2.84
C GLU A 487 18.61 -23.32 -3.01
N ILE A 488 19.77 -22.73 -2.75
CA ILE A 488 21.07 -23.41 -2.76
C ILE A 488 21.12 -24.47 -1.65
N ASP A 489 20.74 -24.13 -0.42
CA ASP A 489 20.69 -25.07 0.70
C ASP A 489 19.64 -26.17 0.50
N GLN A 490 18.47 -25.87 -0.08
CA GLN A 490 17.52 -26.93 -0.43
C GLN A 490 18.02 -27.84 -1.57
N GLN A 491 18.80 -27.32 -2.52
CA GLN A 491 19.42 -28.15 -3.56
C GLN A 491 20.61 -28.97 -3.05
N GLN A 492 21.38 -28.47 -2.08
CA GLN A 492 22.42 -29.24 -1.39
C GLN A 492 21.81 -30.29 -0.46
N GLN A 493 20.80 -29.94 0.35
CA GLN A 493 20.10 -30.89 1.22
C GLN A 493 19.39 -31.98 0.40
N GLN A 494 18.76 -31.65 -0.73
CA GLN A 494 18.20 -32.68 -1.64
C GLN A 494 19.25 -33.54 -2.35
N GLN A 495 20.53 -33.17 -2.35
CA GLN A 495 21.64 -34.02 -2.80
C GLN A 495 22.19 -34.88 -1.66
N ILE A 496 22.28 -34.34 -0.44
CA ILE A 496 22.65 -35.06 0.78
C ILE A 496 21.61 -36.13 1.12
N ASP A 497 20.32 -35.78 1.14
CA ASP A 497 19.21 -36.70 1.41
C ASP A 497 19.11 -37.82 0.36
N LYS A 498 19.60 -37.59 -0.87
CA LYS A 498 19.73 -38.62 -1.92
C LYS A 498 20.98 -39.50 -1.76
N ALA A 499 22.03 -38.99 -1.11
CA ALA A 499 23.21 -39.78 -0.76
C ALA A 499 22.99 -40.63 0.52
N SER A 500 21.99 -40.28 1.34
CA SER A 500 21.63 -41.00 2.58
C SER A 500 20.40 -41.92 2.45
N GLN A 501 19.98 -42.28 1.23
CA GLN A 501 18.83 -43.18 0.98
C GLN A 501 19.20 -44.57 0.44
N GLU A 502 20.36 -45.13 0.82
CA GLU A 502 20.68 -46.56 0.59
C GLU A 502 20.81 -47.40 1.87
N ASP A 503 20.69 -46.82 3.07
CA ASP A 503 20.66 -47.57 4.34
C ASP A 503 19.47 -47.17 5.24
N GLU A 504 19.10 -48.10 6.15
CA GLU A 504 18.07 -47.99 7.19
C GLU A 504 16.61 -47.72 6.76
N GLN A 505 16.00 -48.70 6.11
CA GLN A 505 14.55 -48.92 6.28
C GLN A 505 14.22 -49.37 7.72
N LYS A 506 13.57 -48.50 8.53
CA LYS A 506 12.37 -48.83 9.35
C LYS A 506 11.91 -47.71 10.28
N THR A 507 10.59 -47.53 10.36
CA THR A 507 9.84 -46.78 11.39
C THR A 507 10.11 -45.27 11.45
N ASP A 508 9.21 -44.45 10.88
CA ASP A 508 8.65 -43.26 11.55
C ASP A 508 7.61 -42.52 10.69
N GLU A 509 6.37 -43.04 10.67
CA GLU A 509 5.20 -42.35 10.08
C GLU A 509 4.26 -41.71 11.13
N GLN A 510 4.59 -41.79 12.43
CA GLN A 510 3.67 -41.37 13.50
C GLN A 510 4.15 -40.21 14.39
N GLN A 511 5.37 -39.69 14.21
CA GLN A 511 5.85 -38.46 14.89
C GLN A 511 5.77 -37.20 14.00
N LYS A 512 5.98 -37.32 12.68
CA LYS A 512 5.96 -36.19 11.72
C LYS A 512 4.58 -35.52 11.51
N SER A 513 3.52 -36.07 12.10
CA SER A 513 2.20 -35.43 12.21
C SER A 513 2.23 -34.21 13.12
N ASP A 514 2.83 -34.34 14.30
CA ASP A 514 2.52 -33.46 15.42
C ASP A 514 3.59 -32.37 15.60
N GLU A 515 4.85 -32.63 15.23
CA GLU A 515 5.89 -31.59 15.16
C GLU A 515 5.54 -30.47 14.16
N LYS A 516 4.86 -30.80 13.04
CA LYS A 516 4.39 -29.80 12.07
C LYS A 516 3.30 -28.87 12.59
N LYS A 517 2.76 -29.11 13.79
CA LYS A 517 1.87 -28.17 14.51
C LYS A 517 2.51 -27.47 15.72
N LYS A 518 3.79 -27.73 16.02
CA LYS A 518 4.55 -27.01 17.03
C LYS A 518 5.91 -26.56 16.50
N LYS A 519 5.89 -25.58 15.58
CA LYS A 519 6.97 -24.59 15.51
C LYS A 519 6.98 -23.80 16.83
N LYS A 520 7.63 -24.36 17.85
CA LYS A 520 8.03 -23.61 19.04
C LYS A 520 9.11 -22.64 18.58
N ILE A 521 8.73 -21.40 18.32
CA ILE A 521 9.69 -20.32 18.07
C ILE A 521 10.54 -20.21 19.33
N ILE A 522 11.86 -20.35 19.18
CA ILE A 522 12.82 -20.15 20.26
C ILE A 522 13.21 -18.67 20.16
N CYS A 523 12.39 -17.81 20.75
CA CYS A 523 12.59 -16.38 20.67
C CYS A 523 13.83 -15.97 21.48
N GLU A 524 14.90 -15.56 20.82
CA GLU A 524 16.09 -14.98 21.48
C GLU A 524 16.19 -13.46 21.29
N THR A 525 15.05 -12.82 20.96
CA THR A 525 14.79 -11.40 21.29
C THR A 525 13.32 -11.19 21.65
N GLY A 526 13.02 -10.15 22.43
CA GLY A 526 11.74 -10.04 23.16
C GLY A 526 10.48 -9.85 22.30
N ASP A 527 10.57 -9.21 21.14
CA ASP A 527 9.43 -9.02 20.22
C ASP A 527 9.86 -9.15 18.74
N GLU A 528 10.29 -10.35 18.35
CA GLU A 528 10.72 -10.67 16.98
C GLU A 528 9.69 -10.26 15.91
N MET A 529 8.41 -10.23 16.26
CA MET A 529 7.35 -9.75 15.36
C MET A 529 7.55 -8.28 15.00
N ILE A 530 7.87 -7.43 15.97
CA ILE A 530 8.15 -6.00 15.75
C ILE A 530 9.48 -5.81 15.03
N ASP A 531 10.53 -6.53 15.42
CA ASP A 531 11.83 -6.45 14.73
C ASP A 531 11.73 -6.88 13.25
N SER A 532 10.77 -7.76 12.90
CA SER A 532 10.50 -8.19 11.51
C SER A 532 9.75 -7.16 10.64
N LEU A 533 9.25 -6.05 11.22
CA LEU A 533 8.44 -5.08 10.48
C LEU A 533 9.30 -4.18 9.59
N SER A 534 9.15 -4.36 8.27
CA SER A 534 9.60 -3.40 7.27
C SER A 534 8.82 -2.09 7.42
N THR A 535 9.51 -0.98 7.71
CA THR A 535 8.89 0.35 7.82
C THR A 535 9.75 1.39 7.12
N GLN A 536 9.12 2.26 6.32
CA GLN A 536 9.81 3.39 5.70
C GLN A 536 10.22 4.44 6.74
N ARG A 537 11.22 5.24 6.37
CA ARG A 537 11.67 6.42 7.10
C ARG A 537 10.57 7.49 7.13
N THR A 538 10.10 7.86 8.32
CA THR A 538 8.99 8.83 8.46
C THR A 538 9.44 10.29 8.44
N ILE A 539 10.72 10.58 8.71
CA ILE A 539 11.29 11.94 8.67
C ILE A 539 12.10 12.17 7.40
N TYR A 540 11.65 13.10 6.55
CA TYR A 540 12.36 13.57 5.37
C TYR A 540 12.19 15.08 5.21
N LYS A 541 13.08 15.71 4.42
CA LYS A 541 13.17 17.16 4.35
C LYS A 541 11.88 17.82 3.85
N GLY A 542 11.30 18.69 4.67
CA GLY A 542 10.04 19.39 4.39
C GLY A 542 8.77 18.59 4.73
N ALA A 543 8.88 17.49 5.47
CA ALA A 543 7.73 16.75 5.98
C ALA A 543 7.16 17.39 7.25
N LYS A 544 5.83 17.33 7.46
CA LYS A 544 5.21 17.75 8.73
C LYS A 544 5.73 16.94 9.93
N THR A 545 6.20 15.71 9.70
CA THR A 545 6.89 14.89 10.71
C THR A 545 8.27 15.43 11.10
N GLU A 546 9.05 15.98 10.16
CA GLU A 546 10.30 16.69 10.44
C GLU A 546 10.03 17.99 11.21
N GLU A 547 9.02 18.76 10.76
CA GLU A 547 8.56 19.99 11.41
C GLU A 547 8.18 19.74 12.88
N LEU A 548 7.29 18.77 13.16
CA LEU A 548 6.86 18.41 14.52
C LEU A 548 8.00 17.83 15.38
N GLN A 549 8.97 17.14 14.80
CA GLN A 549 10.05 16.51 15.58
C GLN A 549 11.07 17.52 16.09
N TYR A 550 11.34 18.61 15.35
CA TYR A 550 12.48 19.51 15.62
C TYR A 550 12.18 21.01 15.66
N SER A 551 10.97 21.48 15.31
CA SER A 551 10.69 22.92 15.25
C SER A 551 10.35 23.49 16.64
N PRO A 552 10.84 24.71 16.99
CA PRO A 552 10.46 25.41 18.21
C PRO A 552 8.93 25.49 18.37
N THR A 553 8.44 24.92 19.45
CA THR A 553 7.00 24.76 19.75
C THR A 553 6.72 25.19 21.19
N ASP A 554 5.64 25.96 21.41
CA ASP A 554 5.23 26.44 22.74
C ASP A 554 4.42 25.40 23.54
N ILE A 555 3.61 24.60 22.84
CA ILE A 555 2.71 23.61 23.40
C ILE A 555 2.32 22.55 22.37
N PHE A 556 2.31 21.29 22.79
CA PHE A 556 1.50 20.27 22.13
C PHE A 556 0.26 19.99 22.98
N ILE A 557 -0.92 20.27 22.45
CA ILE A 557 -2.18 20.16 23.18
C ILE A 557 -2.63 18.69 23.19
N ASN A 558 -2.61 18.03 24.35
CA ASN A 558 -3.20 16.70 24.54
C ASN A 558 -4.71 16.77 24.86
N ARG A 559 -5.17 17.76 25.63
CA ARG A 559 -6.59 18.08 25.86
C ARG A 559 -6.86 19.58 25.83
N ASP A 560 -8.09 19.98 25.52
CA ASP A 560 -8.52 21.39 25.42
C ASP A 560 -8.25 22.20 26.70
N SER A 561 -8.29 21.56 27.87
CA SER A 561 -7.98 22.15 29.18
C SER A 561 -6.53 22.61 29.32
N ASP A 562 -5.59 21.91 28.68
CA ASP A 562 -4.20 21.84 29.10
C ASP A 562 -3.42 23.13 28.75
N GLN A 563 -3.95 23.91 27.80
CA GLN A 563 -3.46 25.24 27.42
C GLN A 563 -3.39 26.22 28.59
N ASN A 564 -4.24 26.04 29.62
CA ASN A 564 -4.39 26.97 30.73
C ASN A 564 -3.56 26.60 31.97
N GLN A 565 -2.80 25.50 31.92
CA GLN A 565 -2.00 25.05 33.06
C GLN A 565 -0.71 25.87 33.19
N THR A 566 -0.54 26.57 34.33
CA THR A 566 0.75 27.14 34.74
C THR A 566 1.70 26.02 35.14
N HIS A 567 2.98 26.11 34.79
CA HIS A 567 3.99 25.06 35.02
C HIS A 567 3.63 23.69 34.42
N ARG A 568 2.91 23.72 33.27
CA ARG A 568 2.47 22.55 32.48
C ARG A 568 3.56 21.50 32.23
N VAL A 569 4.81 21.92 32.07
CA VAL A 569 6.00 21.05 32.15
C VAL A 569 6.89 21.60 33.25
N TYR A 570 7.22 20.76 34.23
CA TYR A 570 7.83 21.20 35.50
C TYR A 570 9.16 21.97 35.30
N SER A 571 10.06 21.46 34.45
CA SER A 571 11.39 22.07 34.19
C SER A 571 11.49 22.97 32.95
N ILE A 572 10.44 23.10 32.12
CA ILE A 572 10.48 23.90 30.88
C ILE A 572 9.69 25.20 31.03
N VAL A 573 10.34 26.32 30.70
CA VAL A 573 9.72 27.65 30.61
C VAL A 573 10.00 28.26 29.24
N GLY A 574 8.98 28.35 28.39
CA GLY A 574 9.09 28.84 27.01
C GLY A 574 8.96 27.74 25.96
N GLN A 575 9.52 27.98 24.78
CA GLN A 575 9.47 27.04 23.65
C GLN A 575 10.50 25.91 23.81
N PHE A 576 10.23 24.77 23.17
CA PHE A 576 11.15 23.62 23.09
C PHE A 576 11.30 23.14 21.63
N ASP A 577 12.44 22.54 21.30
CA ASP A 577 12.79 22.11 19.93
C ASP A 577 12.06 20.80 19.53
N GLY A 578 10.74 20.89 19.41
CA GLY A 578 9.85 19.81 18.95
C GLY A 578 9.78 18.59 19.87
N ILE A 579 9.26 17.49 19.32
CA ILE A 579 9.05 16.22 20.05
C ILE A 579 10.38 15.59 20.50
N GLU A 580 11.49 15.76 19.77
CA GLU A 580 12.78 15.16 20.16
C GLU A 580 13.31 15.76 21.47
N ALA A 581 13.15 17.08 21.69
CA ALA A 581 13.54 17.72 22.93
C ALA A 581 12.76 17.18 24.14
N LEU A 582 11.43 17.02 23.99
CA LEU A 582 10.57 16.43 25.02
C LEU A 582 10.90 14.96 25.29
N PHE A 583 11.16 14.17 24.25
CA PHE A 583 11.58 12.77 24.35
C PHE A 583 12.93 12.64 25.06
N GLY A 584 13.92 13.45 24.67
CA GLY A 584 15.24 13.48 25.29
C GLY A 584 15.18 13.83 26.78
N LEU A 585 14.39 14.83 27.16
CA LEU A 585 14.18 15.20 28.56
C LEU A 585 13.47 14.10 29.35
N PHE A 586 12.40 13.51 28.81
CA PHE A 586 11.68 12.38 29.44
C PHE A 586 12.61 11.20 29.70
N MET A 587 13.41 10.80 28.69
CA MET A 587 14.36 9.69 28.81
C MET A 587 15.50 10.00 29.80
N ASN A 588 16.00 11.25 29.83
CA ASN A 588 17.00 11.68 30.79
C ASN A 588 16.46 11.66 32.24
N SER A 589 15.24 12.16 32.47
CA SER A 589 14.64 12.14 33.81
C SER A 589 14.28 10.71 34.26
N ALA A 590 13.87 9.82 33.36
CA ALA A 590 13.76 8.39 33.64
C ALA A 590 15.12 7.75 33.98
N GLN A 591 16.22 8.16 33.33
CA GLN A 591 17.58 7.71 33.64
C GLN A 591 18.09 8.21 35.00
N ILE A 592 17.71 9.44 35.41
CA ILE A 592 17.99 9.96 36.76
C ILE A 592 17.29 9.09 37.80
N ILE A 593 16.00 8.76 37.59
CA ILE A 593 15.25 7.85 38.48
C ILE A 593 15.92 6.48 38.58
N LEU A 594 16.38 5.93 37.46
CA LEU A 594 17.12 4.66 37.42
C LEU A 594 18.42 4.71 38.27
N GLU A 595 19.15 5.83 38.24
CA GLU A 595 20.38 6.03 39.03
C GLU A 595 20.10 6.23 40.53
N LEU A 596 19.00 6.92 40.88
CA LEU A 596 18.55 7.03 42.27
C LEU A 596 18.24 5.64 42.86
N LEU A 597 17.53 4.79 42.11
CA LEU A 597 17.26 3.40 42.50
C LEU A 597 18.55 2.58 42.62
N ARG A 598 19.47 2.71 41.64
CA ARG A 598 20.77 2.01 41.63
C ARG A 598 21.66 2.40 42.81
N THR A 599 21.57 3.64 43.28
CA THR A 599 22.30 4.14 44.46
C THR A 599 21.58 3.89 45.79
N GLY A 600 20.40 3.26 45.77
CA GLY A 600 19.60 2.97 46.96
C GLY A 600 18.91 4.19 47.58
N GLN A 601 18.77 5.29 46.82
CA GLN A 601 18.06 6.48 47.25
C GLN A 601 16.55 6.31 47.05
N GLN A 602 15.77 6.82 48.00
CA GLN A 602 14.30 6.71 47.96
C GLN A 602 13.73 7.67 46.91
N VAL A 603 13.05 7.12 45.90
CA VAL A 603 12.35 7.91 44.89
C VAL A 603 10.95 8.27 45.42
N THR A 604 10.77 9.51 45.85
CA THR A 604 9.48 10.14 46.19
C THR A 604 8.84 10.80 44.96
N ILE A 605 7.51 11.03 45.00
CA ILE A 605 6.75 11.78 43.98
C ILE A 605 7.18 13.25 43.83
N SER A 606 7.76 13.85 44.88
CA SER A 606 8.28 15.22 44.87
C SER A 606 9.60 15.38 44.10
N ASN A 607 10.30 14.29 43.72
CA ASN A 607 11.55 14.38 42.97
C ASN A 607 11.35 15.08 41.61
N PRO A 608 12.18 16.09 41.25
CA PRO A 608 12.09 16.80 39.98
C PRO A 608 11.97 15.90 38.75
N ALA A 609 12.76 14.83 38.67
CA ALA A 609 12.73 13.89 37.55
C ALA A 609 11.41 13.09 37.44
N VAL A 610 10.72 12.85 38.55
CA VAL A 610 9.37 12.26 38.55
C VAL A 610 8.36 13.29 38.05
N GLN A 611 8.45 14.53 38.53
CA GLN A 611 7.56 15.60 38.09
C GLN A 611 7.74 15.91 36.61
N ASP A 612 8.97 15.89 36.09
CA ASP A 612 9.27 15.98 34.66
C ASP A 612 8.62 14.84 33.88
N THR A 613 8.95 13.58 34.20
CA THR A 613 8.41 12.42 33.44
C THR A 613 6.88 12.37 33.47
N ALA A 614 6.26 12.79 34.57
CA ALA A 614 4.81 12.86 34.67
C ALA A 614 4.21 14.05 33.91
N THR A 615 4.67 15.29 34.13
CA THR A 615 4.14 16.48 33.45
C THR A 615 4.32 16.39 31.94
N LEU A 616 5.52 16.02 31.47
CA LEU A 616 5.81 15.86 30.04
C LEU A 616 4.81 14.94 29.35
N LEU A 617 4.49 13.79 29.93
CA LEU A 617 3.64 12.81 29.24
C LEU A 617 2.13 12.98 29.49
N ILE A 618 1.72 13.65 30.58
CA ILE A 618 0.32 14.06 30.76
C ILE A 618 -0.07 15.14 29.75
N TYR A 619 0.80 16.13 29.51
CA TYR A 619 0.42 17.35 28.80
C TYR A 619 0.98 17.47 27.37
N ASP A 620 2.30 17.46 27.16
CA ASP A 620 2.89 17.79 25.85
C ASP A 620 3.30 16.59 25.01
N LEU A 621 4.16 15.71 25.54
CA LEU A 621 4.79 14.63 24.78
C LEU A 621 3.74 13.70 24.14
N LYS A 622 2.65 13.40 24.87
CA LYS A 622 1.54 12.59 24.34
C LYS A 622 0.75 13.31 23.25
N GLY A 623 0.51 14.63 23.39
CA GLY A 623 -0.11 15.45 22.35
C GLY A 623 0.75 15.51 21.09
N GLY A 624 2.06 15.73 21.24
CA GLY A 624 3.02 15.77 20.14
C GLY A 624 3.09 14.43 19.40
N LEU A 625 3.14 13.32 20.14
CA LEU A 625 3.08 11.98 19.57
C LEU A 625 1.76 11.69 18.84
N HIS A 626 0.63 12.22 19.33
CA HIS A 626 -0.64 12.16 18.62
C HIS A 626 -0.57 12.91 17.28
N PHE A 627 -0.16 14.18 17.27
CA PHE A 627 -0.01 14.98 16.04
C PHE A 627 1.01 14.37 15.07
N TYR A 628 2.06 13.71 15.57
CA TYR A 628 3.04 12.99 14.76
C TYR A 628 2.43 11.79 14.05
N ARG A 629 1.67 10.94 14.78
CA ARG A 629 0.92 9.82 14.20
C ARG A 629 -0.12 10.32 13.20
N GLU A 630 -0.83 11.40 13.53
CA GLU A 630 -1.81 12.05 12.66
C GLU A 630 -1.15 12.61 11.38
N ALA A 631 0.06 13.16 11.47
CA ALA A 631 0.83 13.60 10.29
C ALA A 631 1.15 12.45 9.33
N ILE A 632 1.54 11.27 9.85
CA ILE A 632 1.77 10.07 9.02
C ILE A 632 0.47 9.59 8.37
N VAL A 633 -0.64 9.52 9.13
CA VAL A 633 -1.97 9.13 8.60
C VAL A 633 -2.44 10.10 7.50
N ASN A 634 -2.23 11.40 7.68
CA ASN A 634 -2.54 12.42 6.67
C ASN A 634 -1.64 12.29 5.43
N GLN A 635 -0.34 12.04 5.59
CA GLN A 635 0.60 11.80 4.49
C GLN A 635 0.22 10.56 3.68
N GLN A 636 -0.09 9.44 4.33
CA GLN A 636 -0.60 8.24 3.65
C GLN A 636 -1.91 8.55 2.93
N THR A 637 -2.84 9.27 3.57
CA THR A 637 -4.14 9.64 2.98
C THR A 637 -3.99 10.51 1.72
N GLN A 638 -3.13 11.52 1.75
CA GLN A 638 -2.81 12.36 0.58
C GLN A 638 -2.13 11.55 -0.52
N THR A 639 -1.21 10.64 -0.15
CA THR A 639 -0.53 9.74 -1.08
C THR A 639 -1.53 8.79 -1.76
N MET A 640 -2.45 8.17 -1.01
CA MET A 640 -3.53 7.33 -1.53
C MET A 640 -4.47 8.10 -2.45
N GLN A 641 -4.85 9.34 -2.11
CA GLN A 641 -5.68 10.20 -2.98
C GLN A 641 -4.97 10.54 -4.29
N SER A 642 -3.70 10.92 -4.23
CA SER A 642 -2.86 11.20 -5.39
C SER A 642 -2.71 9.98 -6.31
N LEU A 643 -2.37 8.81 -5.73
CA LEU A 643 -2.25 7.55 -6.46
C LEU A 643 -3.60 7.10 -7.06
N THR A 644 -4.72 7.33 -6.37
CA THR A 644 -6.07 7.04 -6.90
C THR A 644 -6.41 7.94 -8.08
N ALA A 645 -6.13 9.24 -8.00
CA ALA A 645 -6.34 10.18 -9.11
C ALA A 645 -5.44 9.84 -10.31
N LEU A 646 -4.19 9.47 -10.07
CA LEU A 646 -3.24 9.00 -11.07
C LEU A 646 -3.74 7.71 -11.75
N LEU A 647 -4.19 6.73 -10.97
CA LEU A 647 -4.75 5.47 -11.47
C LEU A 647 -5.97 5.70 -12.37
N ILE A 648 -6.89 6.58 -11.97
CA ILE A 648 -8.06 6.97 -12.76
C ILE A 648 -7.65 7.64 -14.08
N ALA A 649 -6.69 8.58 -14.03
CA ALA A 649 -6.21 9.27 -15.22
C ALA A 649 -5.55 8.30 -16.21
N PHE A 650 -4.66 7.43 -15.74
CA PHE A 650 -3.98 6.45 -16.59
C PHE A 650 -4.91 5.33 -17.09
N PHE A 651 -5.95 4.95 -16.32
CA PHE A 651 -7.01 4.05 -16.77
C PHE A 651 -7.81 4.63 -17.94
N ILE A 652 -8.20 5.91 -17.85
CA ILE A 652 -8.91 6.60 -18.95
C ILE A 652 -7.99 6.74 -20.17
N ILE A 653 -6.72 7.08 -19.97
CA ILE A 653 -5.73 7.16 -21.06
C ILE A 653 -5.50 5.78 -21.70
N ALA A 654 -5.44 4.69 -20.93
CA ALA A 654 -5.32 3.34 -21.45
C ALA A 654 -6.51 2.97 -22.36
N ILE A 655 -7.76 3.05 -21.85
CA ILE A 655 -8.96 2.73 -22.65
C ILE A 655 -9.03 3.57 -23.93
N LEU A 656 -8.79 4.89 -23.84
CA LEU A 656 -8.84 5.76 -25.01
C LEU A 656 -7.71 5.48 -26.00
N SER A 657 -6.50 5.14 -25.53
CA SER A 657 -5.37 4.82 -26.40
C SER A 657 -5.55 3.45 -27.07
N THR A 658 -5.98 2.44 -26.33
CA THR A 658 -6.37 1.12 -26.85
C THR A 658 -7.44 1.28 -27.93
N PHE A 659 -8.50 2.04 -27.67
CA PHE A 659 -9.56 2.31 -28.66
C PHE A 659 -9.07 3.08 -29.90
N LEU A 660 -8.26 4.13 -29.73
CA LEU A 660 -7.72 4.92 -30.85
C LEU A 660 -6.68 4.15 -31.67
N GLY A 661 -5.83 3.34 -31.02
CA GLY A 661 -4.88 2.46 -31.69
C GLY A 661 -5.58 1.40 -32.51
N TYR A 662 -6.63 0.78 -31.97
CA TYR A 662 -7.47 -0.14 -32.75
C TYR A 662 -8.25 0.56 -33.88
N LEU A 663 -8.70 1.82 -33.71
CA LEU A 663 -9.29 2.57 -34.81
C LEU A 663 -8.29 2.85 -35.94
N ARG A 664 -7.04 3.26 -35.65
CA ARG A 664 -5.99 3.39 -36.69
C ARG A 664 -5.69 2.06 -37.36
N PHE A 665 -5.62 0.97 -36.60
CA PHE A 665 -5.38 -0.38 -37.13
C PHE A 665 -6.57 -0.95 -37.96
N LEU A 666 -7.77 -0.36 -37.87
CA LEU A 666 -8.98 -0.82 -38.56
C LEU A 666 -9.48 0.09 -39.68
N VAL A 667 -8.98 1.31 -39.81
CA VAL A 667 -9.27 2.23 -40.92
C VAL A 667 -8.09 2.20 -41.89
N PRO A 668 -8.13 1.38 -42.97
CA PRO A 668 -7.17 1.52 -44.05
C PRO A 668 -7.38 2.87 -44.73
N THR A 669 -6.33 3.68 -44.76
CA THR A 669 -6.22 4.95 -45.49
C THR A 669 -6.05 4.73 -46.99
#